data_AF-A0A9Q8Y2U2-F1
#
_entry.id   AF-A0A9Q8Y2U2-F1
#
_cell.length_a   1.000
_cell.length_b   1.000
_cell.length_c   1.000
_cell.angle_alpha   90.00
_cell.angle_beta   90.00
_cell.angle_gamma   90.00
#
_symmetry.space_group_name_H-M   'P 1'
#
loop_
_entity.id
_entity.type
_entity.pdbx_description
1 polymer ?
#
loop_
_entity_poly.entity_id
_entity_poly.type
_entity_poly.pdbx_seq_one_letter_code
_entity_poly.pdbx_strand_id
1 'polypeptide(L)'
;MKRKLLSKVLNIAAIALLIAQIFPGSSLRAIADTLDLGGEPPRVNLKVAELDDEAEPEFLSLQGEVKESEATENIEITLSGADFIATEQEEALGEIPEATYKVADNKVVLSLTKASTGNFSLKLQIVKESITDGEIQVTLGEQVLTVPLKTSEMDEAAKSEEEKAASATLGDTVPRERGLGMSSILPTAAYPWSIVGGSKVADPATDDVANIFSNLPAVDDGRIWTDKTVRPIDGQTDFEVTLSALSQSVPTREGYQIPADTVFTIDVSGSMTKIDPGAGRSRIALLVDALNEAIGILQNANPLNRVSVVAYGGRSGGYARVQKVLDLGRYAPNESGNFFTLASSGDSVNVNATAAGEGATNPAANNIPVVGSTPTQWGIRESARILENAGEKIVEVPVTDADGNVTEQAEVTRRPNMILLTDGEPTMGRPDYAFDSSAPVELGPNGNRIDNAAAPGQGPFYGDGSYGEQGLAVMTALTAAYRKTTILDSYFSESSDAEGQPAADVGFFTISTGVQPTESQRNLINATLNPIPTNTDKILPNIRHSFLPSNSSYLPGPTASTPSMTNLLNNFASGATGNFLAQYRANFGSYQWNQAQSTVNIDNTTASLTAPTDLAYADDFFEASNIEDLREAFQQITNSIQETSNKPIVDGEAEGDLGSDSLDFSDVLGDYMGFRGVKNITFADKGTFSPSASAPSDFAETLAEYVRGAGDPNGVELEPSSSEVTTILENFADGRFTYYADNYGHYVSTDGSGGAVLKVEVYPFQEVDVPSEVTGNPVSISRLFFSVNTALSNVMLETDYGIGATGKRDLEIDDQFVHWGIPSELLPMRTVSANNGSSTVSGDQTPIQVKFDVALDEERLLTDFNADRASVPANFWSNDWRTPETANDSFATFEPSVENPYYQNVEGNRVVNKTQNTTASDGWVSTQNITPDPTRAAGDNIVVNTLGNNGTFRLEYQGQAQVQKEFIFQNQNGTNIELSELESALRDGTLNLAPLIFEMSGPGLPTPATVTLDLNDVAVLEAALADGGRVTLPFVDGDGQPLNLQPGVYMVTETGGDIINNTTGDEFIHVPGATTQRVTVPPGGTAVASFVNLYAQVGSVAKF
;
A
#
# COMPACT_ATOMS: atom_id res chain seq x y z
N MET A 1 26.68 -25.95 -70.62
CA MET A 1 25.80 -26.14 -71.81
C MET A 1 24.63 -27.04 -71.42
N LYS A 2 23.40 -26.67 -71.83
CA LYS A 2 22.21 -27.56 -72.00
C LYS A 2 21.59 -28.04 -70.68
N ARG A 3 20.27 -27.97 -70.43
CA ARG A 3 19.03 -27.95 -71.24
C ARG A 3 17.89 -27.47 -70.33
N LYS A 4 16.88 -26.75 -70.84
CA LYS A 4 15.46 -26.90 -70.44
C LYS A 4 14.55 -26.05 -71.36
N LEU A 5 14.00 -26.73 -72.37
CA LEU A 5 12.89 -26.29 -73.23
C LEU A 5 11.57 -26.51 -72.45
N LEU A 6 10.66 -25.53 -72.42
CA LEU A 6 9.60 -25.25 -73.40
C LEU A 6 8.49 -26.32 -73.47
N SER A 7 7.28 -25.94 -73.04
CA SER A 7 6.10 -25.96 -73.92
C SER A 7 4.95 -25.14 -73.31
N LYS A 8 4.71 -23.96 -73.89
CA LYS A 8 3.43 -23.23 -73.90
C LYS A 8 2.58 -23.78 -75.04
N VAL A 9 1.34 -24.20 -74.78
CA VAL A 9 0.11 -24.18 -75.61
C VAL A 9 -1.03 -24.49 -74.62
N LEU A 10 -1.87 -23.53 -74.23
CA LEU A 10 -3.20 -23.20 -74.79
C LEU A 10 -4.33 -24.11 -74.25
N ASN A 11 -5.45 -23.46 -73.91
CA ASN A 11 -6.77 -24.00 -73.50
C ASN A 11 -6.94 -24.35 -72.02
N ILE A 12 -7.66 -23.50 -71.28
CA ILE A 12 -8.98 -23.80 -70.71
C ILE A 12 -9.57 -22.45 -70.24
N ALA A 13 -10.29 -21.80 -71.16
CA ALA A 13 -11.28 -20.76 -70.89
C ALA A 13 -12.65 -21.40 -70.60
N ALA A 14 -12.67 -22.55 -69.93
CA ALA A 14 -13.87 -23.36 -69.74
C ALA A 14 -13.77 -24.12 -68.42
N ILE A 15 -13.90 -23.40 -67.32
CA ILE A 15 -14.66 -23.74 -66.09
C ILE A 15 -14.78 -22.40 -65.33
N ALA A 16 -15.41 -21.42 -66.00
CA ALA A 16 -15.96 -20.22 -65.38
C ALA A 16 -17.49 -20.35 -65.24
N LEU A 17 -18.00 -21.58 -65.23
CA LEU A 17 -19.43 -21.86 -65.25
C LEU A 17 -19.76 -23.18 -64.56
N LEU A 18 -19.29 -23.34 -63.33
CA LEU A 18 -20.02 -24.11 -62.34
C LEU A 18 -19.54 -23.72 -60.94
N ILE A 19 -20.41 -23.01 -60.23
CA ILE A 19 -20.32 -22.66 -58.81
C ILE A 19 -19.42 -21.45 -58.50
N ALA A 20 -19.89 -20.29 -58.97
CA ALA A 20 -20.07 -19.17 -58.04
C ALA A 20 -21.20 -19.56 -57.09
N GLN A 21 -20.88 -19.63 -55.79
CA GLN A 21 -21.71 -19.88 -54.59
C GLN A 21 -20.83 -20.77 -53.70
N ILE A 22 -19.91 -20.25 -52.91
CA ILE A 22 -20.17 -19.57 -51.65
C ILE A 22 -18.77 -19.11 -51.15
N PHE A 23 -18.64 -17.81 -50.87
CA PHE A 23 -17.46 -17.07 -50.38
C PHE A 23 -16.23 -16.90 -51.31
N PRO A 24 -15.87 -15.63 -51.60
CA PRO A 24 -14.47 -15.28 -51.70
C PRO A 24 -14.08 -14.00 -50.94
N GLY A 25 -13.01 -14.13 -50.17
CA GLY A 25 -11.98 -13.10 -50.02
C GLY A 25 -11.71 -12.69 -48.57
N SER A 26 -10.49 -12.65 -48.02
CA SER A 26 -9.17 -13.14 -48.45
C SER A 26 -8.13 -12.57 -47.47
N SER A 27 -7.43 -13.43 -46.71
CA SER A 27 -6.08 -13.16 -46.17
C SER A 27 -5.55 -14.36 -45.36
N LEU A 28 -5.32 -15.49 -46.01
CA LEU A 28 -4.47 -16.55 -45.47
C LEU A 28 -3.00 -16.26 -45.85
N ARG A 29 -2.16 -16.15 -44.81
CA ARG A 29 -0.68 -16.08 -44.77
C ARG A 29 -0.05 -14.68 -44.68
N ALA A 30 0.05 -14.20 -43.45
CA ALA A 30 1.28 -13.65 -42.90
C ALA A 30 1.32 -13.95 -41.38
N ILE A 31 2.52 -14.12 -40.82
CA ILE A 31 2.83 -14.42 -39.41
C ILE A 31 2.60 -15.89 -38.99
N ALA A 32 3.48 -16.75 -39.48
CA ALA A 32 3.89 -17.95 -38.77
C ALA A 32 5.42 -17.84 -38.63
N ASP A 33 5.84 -17.03 -37.67
CA ASP A 33 7.18 -16.98 -37.08
C ASP A 33 7.09 -16.07 -35.84
N THR A 34 6.42 -16.55 -34.79
CA THR A 34 6.59 -16.05 -33.43
C THR A 34 7.09 -17.20 -32.58
N LEU A 35 8.38 -17.07 -32.26
CA LEU A 35 9.12 -17.65 -31.16
C LEU A 35 8.29 -18.39 -30.10
N ASP A 36 8.53 -19.69 -30.07
CA ASP A 36 8.31 -20.61 -28.97
C ASP A 36 9.16 -20.16 -27.76
N LEU A 37 8.52 -19.45 -26.81
CA LEU A 37 9.06 -19.14 -25.48
C LEU A 37 8.29 -20.01 -24.49
N GLY A 38 9.01 -20.97 -23.90
CA GLY A 38 8.47 -22.11 -23.15
C GLY A 38 7.82 -21.79 -21.80
N GLY A 39 6.68 -21.09 -21.81
CA GLY A 39 5.65 -21.17 -20.76
C GLY A 39 4.55 -22.16 -21.17
N GLU A 40 3.81 -22.73 -20.20
CA GLU A 40 2.58 -23.45 -20.54
C GLU A 40 1.64 -22.51 -21.33
N PRO A 41 1.05 -22.94 -22.45
CA PRO A 41 0.24 -22.06 -23.28
C PRO A 41 -0.98 -21.56 -22.48
N PRO A 42 -1.33 -20.26 -22.57
CA PRO A 42 -2.47 -19.71 -21.83
C PRO A 42 -3.75 -20.47 -22.19
N ARG A 43 -4.58 -20.75 -21.17
CA ARG A 43 -5.82 -21.52 -21.32
C ARG A 43 -6.76 -20.90 -22.36
N VAL A 44 -6.75 -19.57 -22.49
CA VAL A 44 -7.48 -18.83 -23.52
C VAL A 44 -6.52 -17.99 -24.35
N ASN A 45 -6.69 -18.03 -25.67
CA ASN A 45 -5.92 -17.24 -26.62
C ASN A 45 -6.88 -16.43 -27.50
N LEU A 46 -6.80 -15.10 -27.43
CA LEU A 46 -7.58 -14.18 -28.24
C LEU A 46 -6.95 -14.07 -29.62
N LYS A 47 -7.76 -14.27 -30.66
CA LYS A 47 -7.30 -14.27 -32.05
C LYS A 47 -7.71 -13.01 -32.80
N VAL A 48 -8.92 -12.52 -32.56
CA VAL A 48 -9.52 -11.42 -33.33
C VAL A 48 -10.42 -10.57 -32.43
N ALA A 49 -10.36 -9.25 -32.63
CA ALA A 49 -11.30 -8.28 -32.11
C ALA A 49 -11.63 -7.30 -33.26
N GLU A 50 -12.90 -7.21 -33.66
CA GLU A 50 -13.35 -6.40 -34.80
C GLU A 50 -14.69 -5.72 -34.51
N LEU A 51 -14.90 -4.52 -35.05
CA LEU A 51 -16.18 -3.80 -34.98
C LEU A 51 -17.08 -4.17 -36.16
N ASP A 52 -18.38 -4.31 -35.90
CA ASP A 52 -19.36 -4.67 -36.93
C ASP A 52 -19.55 -3.58 -38.00
N ASP A 53 -19.40 -2.30 -37.61
CA ASP A 53 -19.33 -1.13 -38.50
C ASP A 53 -18.35 -0.10 -37.89
N GLU A 54 -17.24 0.18 -38.56
CA GLU A 54 -16.19 1.09 -38.06
C GLU A 54 -16.63 2.56 -38.01
N ALA A 55 -17.70 2.94 -38.74
CA ALA A 55 -18.19 4.32 -38.79
C ALA A 55 -19.25 4.61 -37.71
N GLU A 56 -20.07 3.63 -37.36
CA GLU A 56 -21.05 3.71 -36.26
C GLU A 56 -21.09 2.37 -35.50
N PRO A 57 -20.09 2.09 -34.64
CA PRO A 57 -19.97 0.78 -34.01
C PRO A 57 -21.08 0.52 -32.99
N GLU A 58 -21.95 -0.45 -33.29
CA GLU A 58 -22.96 -0.96 -32.35
C GLU A 58 -22.48 -2.21 -31.58
N PHE A 59 -21.57 -3.00 -32.18
CA PHE A 59 -21.10 -4.25 -31.61
C PHE A 59 -19.60 -4.47 -31.81
N LEU A 60 -18.96 -5.06 -30.79
CA LEU A 60 -17.61 -5.60 -30.84
C LEU A 60 -17.69 -7.14 -30.95
N SER A 61 -17.09 -7.69 -31.99
CA SER A 61 -16.96 -9.12 -32.22
C SER A 61 -15.60 -9.61 -31.71
N LEU A 62 -15.60 -10.50 -30.71
CA LEU A 62 -14.40 -11.11 -30.13
C LEU A 62 -14.32 -12.59 -30.50
N GLN A 63 -13.15 -13.05 -30.96
CA GLN A 63 -12.92 -14.47 -31.25
C GLN A 63 -11.66 -14.97 -30.56
N GLY A 64 -11.73 -16.17 -30.01
CA GLY A 64 -10.61 -16.80 -29.34
C GLY A 64 -10.70 -18.33 -29.32
N GLU A 65 -9.68 -18.96 -28.75
CA GLU A 65 -9.59 -20.41 -28.57
C GLU A 65 -9.38 -20.74 -27.10
N VAL A 66 -10.18 -21.68 -26.59
CA VAL A 66 -10.02 -22.29 -25.26
C VAL A 66 -9.32 -23.63 -25.41
N LYS A 67 -8.20 -23.80 -24.70
CA LYS A 67 -7.42 -25.05 -24.64
C LYS A 67 -7.85 -25.92 -23.45
N GLU A 68 -7.55 -27.21 -23.56
CA GLU A 68 -7.88 -28.21 -22.54
C GLU A 68 -7.16 -27.91 -21.20
N SER A 69 -7.87 -28.09 -20.08
CA SER A 69 -7.35 -27.89 -18.73
C SER A 69 -8.01 -28.86 -17.74
N GLU A 70 -7.28 -29.20 -16.68
CA GLU A 70 -7.72 -30.09 -15.60
C GLU A 70 -8.52 -29.38 -14.49
N ALA A 71 -8.72 -28.06 -14.59
CA ALA A 71 -9.40 -27.24 -13.57
C ALA A 71 -10.64 -26.51 -14.11
N THR A 72 -11.58 -26.16 -13.23
CA THR A 72 -12.66 -25.21 -13.54
C THR A 72 -12.17 -23.82 -13.15
N GLU A 73 -12.21 -22.86 -14.07
CA GLU A 73 -11.63 -21.53 -13.88
C GLU A 73 -12.54 -20.45 -14.49
N ASN A 74 -12.46 -19.26 -13.92
CA ASN A 74 -13.06 -18.06 -14.48
C ASN A 74 -11.93 -17.19 -15.06
N ILE A 75 -12.08 -16.78 -16.31
CA ILE A 75 -11.09 -15.97 -17.03
C ILE A 75 -11.71 -14.62 -17.35
N GLU A 76 -11.03 -13.55 -16.99
CA GLU A 76 -11.48 -12.18 -17.21
C GLU A 76 -10.79 -11.57 -18.44
N ILE A 77 -11.58 -11.03 -19.36
CA ILE A 77 -11.12 -10.21 -20.49
C ILE A 77 -11.57 -8.78 -20.20
N THR A 78 -10.63 -7.84 -20.11
CA THR A 78 -10.92 -6.43 -19.83
C THR A 78 -11.11 -5.66 -21.12
N LEU A 79 -12.13 -4.80 -21.18
CA LEU A 79 -12.45 -3.94 -22.30
C LEU A 79 -12.27 -2.48 -21.89
N SER A 80 -11.71 -1.65 -22.76
CA SER A 80 -11.51 -0.22 -22.52
C SER A 80 -11.67 0.60 -23.81
N GLY A 81 -11.98 1.89 -23.67
CA GLY A 81 -12.27 2.80 -24.80
C GLY A 81 -13.77 2.97 -25.11
N ALA A 82 -14.64 2.18 -24.48
CA ALA A 82 -16.09 2.36 -24.45
C ALA A 82 -16.72 1.53 -23.31
N ASP A 83 -17.94 1.88 -22.89
CA ASP A 83 -18.78 1.07 -22.03
C ASP A 83 -19.56 0.02 -22.82
N PHE A 84 -19.75 -1.15 -22.22
CA PHE A 84 -20.49 -2.28 -22.80
C PHE A 84 -21.75 -2.58 -21.99
N ILE A 85 -22.84 -2.94 -22.67
CA ILE A 85 -24.10 -3.25 -22.00
C ILE A 85 -23.94 -4.53 -21.17
N ALA A 86 -24.14 -4.41 -19.86
CA ALA A 86 -24.06 -5.53 -18.94
C ALA A 86 -25.13 -6.59 -19.25
N THR A 87 -24.73 -7.85 -19.22
CA THR A 87 -25.65 -9.00 -19.28
C THR A 87 -25.87 -9.53 -17.87
N GLU A 88 -27.02 -9.23 -17.27
CA GLU A 88 -27.35 -9.62 -15.88
C GLU A 88 -27.51 -11.14 -15.67
N GLN A 89 -27.50 -11.96 -16.74
CA GLN A 89 -27.58 -13.42 -16.67
C GLN A 89 -26.42 -14.08 -17.42
N GLU A 90 -25.83 -15.14 -16.86
CA GLU A 90 -24.82 -15.95 -17.54
C GLU A 90 -25.43 -16.63 -18.79
N GLU A 91 -24.82 -16.41 -19.94
CA GLU A 91 -25.24 -17.00 -21.22
C GLU A 91 -24.35 -18.18 -21.61
N ALA A 92 -24.95 -19.20 -22.24
CA ALA A 92 -24.22 -20.36 -22.72
C ALA A 92 -23.42 -20.03 -23.97
N LEU A 93 -22.14 -20.40 -23.98
CA LEU A 93 -21.24 -20.16 -25.09
C LEU A 93 -21.40 -21.31 -26.11
N GLY A 94 -22.34 -21.14 -27.04
CA GLY A 94 -22.93 -22.24 -27.82
C GLY A 94 -21.98 -23.11 -28.65
N GLU A 95 -20.75 -22.66 -28.91
CA GLU A 95 -19.72 -23.40 -29.65
C GLU A 95 -18.75 -24.20 -28.74
N ILE A 96 -18.79 -23.99 -27.42
CA ILE A 96 -17.94 -24.66 -26.44
C ILE A 96 -18.80 -25.37 -25.38
N PRO A 97 -18.63 -26.69 -25.16
CA PRO A 97 -19.41 -27.43 -24.18
C PRO A 97 -19.26 -26.86 -22.76
N GLU A 98 -20.39 -26.68 -22.07
CA GLU A 98 -20.48 -26.30 -20.65
C GLU A 98 -19.79 -24.97 -20.28
N ALA A 99 -19.40 -24.15 -21.25
CA ALA A 99 -18.85 -22.81 -21.02
C ALA A 99 -19.97 -21.76 -20.94
N THR A 100 -19.87 -20.83 -19.99
CA THR A 100 -20.75 -19.65 -19.90
C THR A 100 -19.95 -18.36 -19.91
N TYR A 101 -20.61 -17.25 -20.27
CA TYR A 101 -20.02 -15.92 -20.18
C TYR A 101 -21.01 -14.91 -19.62
N LYS A 102 -20.49 -13.83 -19.02
CA LYS A 102 -21.25 -12.63 -18.64
C LYS A 102 -20.41 -11.38 -18.83
N VAL A 103 -21.06 -10.24 -19.05
CA VAL A 103 -20.42 -8.93 -19.13
C VAL A 103 -20.81 -8.11 -17.91
N ALA A 104 -19.82 -7.69 -17.12
CA ALA A 104 -20.00 -6.82 -15.96
C ALA A 104 -18.77 -5.91 -15.81
N ASP A 105 -18.98 -4.63 -15.50
CA ASP A 105 -17.92 -3.63 -15.27
C ASP A 105 -16.87 -3.56 -16.40
N ASN A 106 -17.31 -3.55 -17.66
CA ASN A 106 -16.47 -3.60 -18.87
C ASN A 106 -15.49 -4.79 -18.90
N LYS A 107 -15.84 -5.88 -18.22
CA LYS A 107 -15.15 -7.16 -18.29
C LYS A 107 -16.05 -8.24 -18.83
N VAL A 108 -15.51 -9.11 -19.68
CA VAL A 108 -16.11 -10.39 -20.03
C VAL A 108 -15.54 -11.45 -19.11
N VAL A 109 -16.39 -12.06 -18.28
CA VAL A 109 -15.99 -13.20 -17.45
C VAL A 109 -16.42 -14.49 -18.14
N LEU A 110 -15.44 -15.28 -18.57
CA LEU A 110 -15.63 -16.62 -19.13
C LEU A 110 -15.54 -17.66 -18.01
N SER A 111 -16.64 -18.34 -17.73
CA SER A 111 -16.67 -19.47 -16.78
C SER A 111 -16.48 -20.78 -17.55
N LEU A 112 -15.34 -21.44 -17.35
CA LEU A 112 -14.92 -22.61 -18.13
C LEU A 112 -14.83 -23.86 -17.24
N THR A 113 -15.44 -24.97 -17.67
CA THR A 113 -15.29 -26.28 -17.03
C THR A 113 -14.13 -27.05 -17.64
N LYS A 114 -13.83 -28.23 -17.09
CA LYS A 114 -12.83 -29.15 -17.66
C LYS A 114 -13.18 -29.62 -19.08
N ALA A 115 -14.47 -29.63 -19.44
CA ALA A 115 -14.95 -30.05 -20.76
C ALA A 115 -14.96 -28.90 -21.80
N SER A 116 -14.70 -27.67 -21.37
CA SER A 116 -14.73 -26.48 -22.22
C SER A 116 -13.45 -26.37 -23.05
N THR A 117 -13.50 -26.84 -24.30
CA THR A 117 -12.44 -26.74 -25.29
C THR A 117 -13.02 -26.43 -26.67
N GLY A 118 -12.37 -25.56 -27.45
CA GLY A 118 -12.85 -25.13 -28.77
C GLY A 118 -12.65 -23.64 -29.05
N ASN A 119 -13.09 -23.19 -30.23
CA ASN A 119 -13.10 -21.77 -30.55
C ASN A 119 -14.41 -21.13 -30.06
N PHE A 120 -14.35 -19.87 -29.67
CA PHE A 120 -15.52 -19.08 -29.34
C PHE A 120 -15.59 -17.81 -30.20
N SER A 121 -16.81 -17.34 -30.42
CA SER A 121 -17.10 -16.01 -30.94
C SER A 121 -18.14 -15.35 -30.03
N LEU A 122 -17.82 -14.16 -29.53
CA LEU A 122 -18.72 -13.33 -28.73
C LEU A 122 -19.04 -12.05 -29.49
N LYS A 123 -20.27 -11.56 -29.32
CA LYS A 123 -20.72 -10.30 -29.90
C LYS A 123 -21.25 -9.42 -28.77
N LEU A 124 -20.51 -8.37 -28.44
CA LEU A 124 -20.76 -7.50 -27.29
C LEU A 124 -21.35 -6.18 -27.77
N GLN A 125 -22.38 -5.68 -27.09
CA GLN A 125 -23.04 -4.44 -27.48
C GLN A 125 -22.37 -3.24 -26.80
N ILE A 126 -22.03 -2.23 -27.60
CA ILE A 126 -21.37 -1.01 -27.14
C ILE A 126 -22.42 0.04 -26.76
N VAL A 127 -22.21 0.77 -25.66
CA VAL A 127 -22.99 1.96 -25.31
C VAL A 127 -22.44 3.13 -26.14
N LYS A 128 -23.11 3.44 -27.26
CA LYS A 128 -22.63 4.40 -28.27
C LYS A 128 -22.20 5.77 -27.72
N GLU A 129 -22.82 6.26 -26.66
CA GLU A 129 -22.53 7.57 -26.04
C GLU A 129 -21.28 7.58 -25.14
N SER A 130 -20.72 6.40 -24.81
CA SER A 130 -19.55 6.23 -23.92
C SER A 130 -18.22 6.09 -24.66
N ILE A 131 -18.25 6.10 -26.00
CA ILE A 131 -17.05 5.93 -26.82
C ILE A 131 -16.15 7.15 -26.61
N THR A 132 -14.94 6.93 -26.13
CA THR A 132 -13.90 7.96 -26.03
C THR A 132 -13.13 8.10 -27.35
N ASP A 133 -12.79 9.32 -27.78
CA ASP A 133 -11.98 9.53 -28.99
C ASP A 133 -10.62 8.81 -28.86
N GLY A 134 -10.34 7.84 -29.74
CA GLY A 134 -9.14 7.00 -29.64
C GLY A 134 -9.30 5.60 -30.26
N GLU A 135 -9.15 4.53 -29.48
CA GLU A 135 -9.21 3.13 -29.94
C GLU A 135 -9.86 2.27 -28.83
N ILE A 136 -10.49 1.14 -29.19
CA ILE A 136 -10.98 0.15 -28.21
C ILE A 136 -9.88 -0.88 -27.96
N GLN A 137 -9.51 -1.11 -26.70
CA GLN A 137 -8.53 -2.14 -26.31
C GLN A 137 -9.19 -3.30 -25.58
N VAL A 138 -8.78 -4.52 -25.95
CA VAL A 138 -9.22 -5.79 -25.39
C VAL A 138 -8.01 -6.50 -24.80
N THR A 139 -8.03 -6.73 -23.49
CA THR A 139 -6.85 -7.20 -22.74
C THR A 139 -7.16 -8.50 -22.00
N LEU A 140 -6.30 -9.51 -22.19
CA LEU A 140 -6.32 -10.79 -21.46
C LEU A 140 -4.88 -11.16 -21.04
N GLY A 141 -4.54 -10.95 -19.77
CA GLY A 141 -3.16 -11.08 -19.30
C GLY A 141 -2.23 -10.17 -20.11
N GLU A 142 -1.22 -10.73 -20.75
CA GLU A 142 -0.28 -10.01 -21.64
C GLU A 142 -0.80 -9.83 -23.08
N GLN A 143 -1.94 -10.44 -23.46
CA GLN A 143 -2.51 -10.29 -24.79
C GLN A 143 -3.33 -9.00 -24.88
N VAL A 144 -2.92 -8.08 -25.76
CA VAL A 144 -3.64 -6.82 -26.03
C VAL A 144 -4.02 -6.77 -27.51
N LEU A 145 -5.31 -6.66 -27.80
CA LEU A 145 -5.84 -6.39 -29.15
C LEU A 145 -6.41 -4.98 -29.18
N THR A 146 -6.01 -4.19 -30.17
CA THR A 146 -6.42 -2.79 -30.33
C THR A 146 -7.22 -2.60 -31.60
N VAL A 147 -8.39 -1.94 -31.48
CA VAL A 147 -9.32 -1.72 -32.58
C VAL A 147 -9.55 -0.21 -32.75
N PRO A 148 -9.06 0.41 -33.84
CA PRO A 148 -9.18 1.85 -34.04
C PRO A 148 -10.61 2.27 -34.40
N LEU A 149 -11.04 3.44 -33.92
CA LEU A 149 -12.35 4.03 -34.22
C LEU A 149 -12.20 5.08 -35.33
N LYS A 150 -13.00 4.98 -36.41
CA LYS A 150 -12.98 5.99 -37.48
C LYS A 150 -13.92 7.14 -37.11
N THR A 151 -13.36 8.33 -36.90
CA THR A 151 -14.15 9.55 -36.66
C THR A 151 -14.90 9.98 -37.93
N SER A 152 -16.20 10.28 -37.80
CA SER A 152 -17.01 10.85 -38.89
C SER A 152 -16.84 12.37 -38.95
N GLU A 153 -16.07 12.88 -39.93
CA GLU A 153 -15.92 14.32 -40.17
C GLU A 153 -17.11 14.91 -40.96
N MET A 154 -17.72 15.97 -40.43
CA MET A 154 -18.64 16.86 -41.16
C MET A 154 -17.88 18.10 -41.71
N ASP A 155 -18.01 18.26 -43.03
CA ASP A 155 -17.95 19.47 -43.89
C ASP A 155 -16.62 20.08 -44.41
N GLU A 156 -16.40 19.77 -45.71
CA GLU A 156 -15.94 20.56 -46.88
C GLU A 156 -15.21 21.92 -46.71
N ALA A 157 -14.01 22.05 -47.32
CA ALA A 157 -13.85 22.65 -48.67
C ALA A 157 -12.39 22.76 -49.18
N ALA A 158 -12.14 22.13 -50.35
CA ALA A 158 -11.23 22.51 -51.45
C ALA A 158 -9.70 22.63 -51.15
N LYS A 159 -8.75 21.91 -51.80
CA LYS A 159 -8.63 21.41 -53.18
C LYS A 159 -7.35 20.54 -53.34
N SER A 160 -7.40 19.64 -54.33
CA SER A 160 -6.33 19.04 -55.17
C SER A 160 -5.44 17.87 -54.69
N GLU A 161 -5.57 16.78 -55.48
CA GLU A 161 -4.55 15.83 -55.98
C GLU A 161 -4.47 14.40 -55.39
N GLU A 162 -5.01 13.48 -56.21
CA GLU A 162 -4.60 12.10 -56.55
C GLU A 162 -4.15 11.09 -55.47
N GLU A 163 -4.93 10.01 -55.38
CA GLU A 163 -4.63 8.72 -54.75
C GLU A 163 -3.25 8.15 -55.12
N LYS A 164 -2.46 7.80 -54.10
CA LYS A 164 -1.55 6.64 -54.15
C LYS A 164 -1.47 5.98 -52.78
N ALA A 165 -1.80 4.69 -52.76
CA ALA A 165 -1.56 3.79 -51.64
C ALA A 165 -0.10 3.86 -51.19
N ALA A 166 0.13 4.17 -49.92
CA ALA A 166 1.45 4.16 -49.29
C ALA A 166 1.48 3.08 -48.19
N SER A 167 2.11 1.96 -48.52
CA SER A 167 2.86 1.15 -47.57
C SER A 167 4.07 1.99 -47.13
N ALA A 168 4.19 2.28 -45.83
CA ALA A 168 5.35 2.98 -45.30
C ALA A 168 6.38 1.98 -44.76
N THR A 169 7.54 2.02 -45.40
CA THR A 169 8.79 1.34 -45.07
C THR A 169 9.62 2.27 -44.18
N LEU A 170 10.42 1.69 -43.28
CA LEU A 170 11.46 2.38 -42.51
C LEU A 170 12.47 3.11 -43.42
N GLY A 171 12.94 4.29 -42.98
CA GLY A 171 14.11 4.95 -43.58
C GLY A 171 14.50 6.31 -42.99
N ASP A 172 15.34 6.26 -41.96
CA ASP A 172 16.50 7.10 -41.61
C ASP A 172 16.45 8.65 -41.59
N THR A 173 16.88 9.22 -40.46
CA THR A 173 18.05 10.15 -40.41
C THR A 173 18.77 10.10 -39.06
N VAL A 174 20.09 9.91 -39.14
CA VAL A 174 21.14 9.63 -38.13
C VAL A 174 21.81 10.95 -37.64
N PRO A 175 22.94 11.01 -36.88
CA PRO A 175 23.43 10.34 -35.66
C PRO A 175 23.83 11.34 -34.53
N ARG A 176 24.01 10.85 -33.30
CA ARG A 176 25.18 11.28 -32.49
C ARG A 176 25.93 10.05 -31.98
N GLU A 177 27.18 10.01 -32.41
CA GLU A 177 28.17 8.96 -32.19
C GLU A 177 28.47 8.78 -30.70
N ARG A 178 28.34 7.55 -30.18
CA ARG A 178 29.27 7.01 -29.19
C ARG A 178 29.96 5.82 -29.84
N GLY A 179 31.28 5.79 -29.70
CA GLY A 179 32.21 5.05 -30.54
C GLY A 179 31.87 3.57 -30.76
N LEU A 180 31.91 3.19 -32.03
CA LEU A 180 31.96 1.82 -32.52
C LEU A 180 33.20 1.10 -31.99
N GLY A 181 32.98 -0.09 -31.44
CA GLY A 181 34.02 -1.06 -31.08
C GLY A 181 33.50 -2.49 -31.12
N MET A 182 33.29 -3.01 -32.34
CA MET A 182 33.26 -4.43 -32.72
C MET A 182 32.09 -5.32 -32.25
N SER A 183 31.30 -5.70 -33.26
CA SER A 183 30.47 -6.90 -33.28
C SER A 183 31.30 -8.16 -32.99
N SER A 184 30.83 -8.94 -32.02
CA SER A 184 30.75 -10.39 -32.13
C SER A 184 29.74 -10.89 -31.10
N ILE A 185 28.90 -11.83 -31.49
CA ILE A 185 28.08 -12.68 -30.61
C ILE A 185 28.82 -12.88 -29.28
N LEU A 186 28.30 -12.34 -28.18
CA LEU A 186 28.79 -12.69 -26.84
C LEU A 186 27.72 -13.57 -26.18
N PRO A 187 28.09 -14.78 -25.75
CA PRO A 187 27.25 -15.54 -24.83
C PRO A 187 27.13 -14.67 -23.57
N THR A 188 25.94 -14.49 -23.00
CA THR A 188 25.88 -14.08 -21.60
C THR A 188 26.69 -15.11 -20.83
N ALA A 189 27.88 -14.74 -20.37
CA ALA A 189 28.58 -15.48 -19.34
C ALA A 189 27.60 -15.53 -18.16
N ALA A 190 27.02 -16.69 -17.94
CA ALA A 190 25.89 -16.87 -17.03
C ALA A 190 26.39 -16.71 -15.60
N TYR A 191 26.02 -15.61 -14.92
CA TYR A 191 26.13 -15.55 -13.47
C TYR A 191 25.55 -16.83 -12.86
N PRO A 192 26.07 -17.31 -11.72
CA PRO A 192 25.61 -18.55 -11.09
C PRO A 192 24.24 -18.38 -10.39
N TRP A 193 23.39 -17.48 -10.89
CA TRP A 193 22.03 -17.26 -10.42
C TRP A 193 21.12 -16.75 -11.54
N SER A 194 19.83 -16.89 -11.30
CA SER A 194 18.77 -16.26 -12.10
C SER A 194 17.71 -15.68 -11.18
N ILE A 195 16.98 -14.66 -11.64
CA ILE A 195 15.82 -14.14 -10.90
C ILE A 195 14.72 -15.22 -10.89
N VAL A 196 14.15 -15.48 -9.71
CA VAL A 196 13.00 -16.39 -9.58
C VAL A 196 11.80 -15.76 -10.28
N GLY A 197 11.21 -16.45 -11.27
CA GLY A 197 10.04 -15.98 -11.99
C GLY A 197 8.88 -15.64 -11.04
N GLY A 198 8.27 -14.46 -11.23
CA GLY A 198 7.18 -13.97 -10.38
C GLY A 198 7.58 -13.59 -8.95
N SER A 199 8.88 -13.60 -8.60
CA SER A 199 9.34 -13.16 -7.27
C SER A 199 9.50 -11.65 -7.14
N LYS A 200 9.52 -10.94 -8.27
CA LYS A 200 9.67 -9.48 -8.29
C LYS A 200 8.34 -8.86 -7.89
N VAL A 201 8.33 -8.19 -6.75
CA VAL A 201 7.16 -7.55 -6.17
C VAL A 201 7.57 -6.15 -5.73
N ALA A 202 6.71 -5.18 -5.93
CA ALA A 202 6.78 -3.91 -5.22
C ALA A 202 5.39 -3.64 -4.65
N ASP A 203 5.32 -2.81 -3.61
CA ASP A 203 4.02 -2.33 -3.14
C ASP A 203 3.33 -1.52 -4.27
N PRO A 204 1.99 -1.36 -4.21
CA PRO A 204 1.27 -0.57 -5.21
C PRO A 204 1.93 0.77 -5.49
N ALA A 205 2.11 1.09 -6.76
CA ALA A 205 2.72 2.34 -7.16
C ALA A 205 1.86 3.51 -6.69
N THR A 206 2.45 4.40 -5.89
CA THR A 206 1.77 5.58 -5.38
C THR A 206 1.91 6.77 -6.32
N ASP A 207 2.86 6.84 -7.25
CA ASP A 207 3.17 8.00 -8.10
C ASP A 207 2.10 8.46 -9.13
N ASP A 208 0.86 7.91 -9.10
CA ASP A 208 -0.24 8.44 -9.91
C ASP A 208 -0.73 9.79 -9.37
N VAL A 209 -0.35 10.84 -10.10
CA VAL A 209 -0.55 12.26 -9.79
C VAL A 209 -2.02 12.60 -9.51
N ALA A 210 -2.96 11.83 -10.05
CA ALA A 210 -4.38 12.05 -9.89
C ALA A 210 -4.93 11.62 -8.51
N ASN A 211 -4.17 10.91 -7.65
CA ASN A 211 -4.70 10.28 -6.44
C ASN A 211 -3.92 10.49 -5.14
N ILE A 212 -2.62 10.82 -5.14
CA ILE A 212 -1.83 10.83 -3.88
C ILE A 212 -2.23 11.98 -2.95
N PHE A 213 -2.54 13.13 -3.53
CA PHE A 213 -2.81 14.36 -2.78
C PHE A 213 -4.15 15.01 -3.15
N SER A 214 -4.75 14.65 -4.28
CA SER A 214 -5.92 15.32 -4.88
C SER A 214 -7.23 15.21 -4.10
N ASN A 215 -7.43 14.13 -3.32
CA ASN A 215 -8.67 13.87 -2.57
C ASN A 215 -8.64 14.35 -1.11
N LEU A 216 -7.63 15.12 -0.73
CA LEU A 216 -7.48 15.56 0.66
C LEU A 216 -8.35 16.79 0.94
N PRO A 217 -9.24 16.74 1.95
CA PRO A 217 -10.10 17.87 2.30
C PRO A 217 -9.30 19.09 2.77
N ALA A 218 -9.95 20.27 2.79
CA ALA A 218 -9.41 21.57 3.22
C ALA A 218 -9.07 21.66 4.73
N VAL A 219 -8.73 20.54 5.37
CA VAL A 219 -8.47 20.40 6.82
C VAL A 219 -7.00 20.10 7.11
N ASP A 220 -6.18 20.15 6.06
CA ASP A 220 -4.76 19.83 6.08
C ASP A 220 -3.87 21.07 5.87
N ASP A 221 -4.31 22.17 6.44
CA ASP A 221 -3.69 23.50 6.39
C ASP A 221 -2.26 23.48 6.96
N GLY A 222 -1.29 23.91 6.16
CA GLY A 222 0.12 24.04 6.59
C GLY A 222 0.97 22.76 6.56
N ARG A 223 0.51 21.66 5.94
CA ARG A 223 1.25 20.39 5.89
C ARG A 223 2.25 20.29 4.74
N ILE A 224 3.33 19.56 4.98
CA ILE A 224 4.20 19.00 3.94
C ILE A 224 3.93 17.50 3.80
N TRP A 225 3.57 17.08 2.59
CA TRP A 225 3.34 15.70 2.22
C TRP A 225 4.57 15.13 1.52
N THR A 226 5.02 13.95 1.95
CA THR A 226 6.22 13.30 1.40
C THR A 226 5.97 11.84 1.10
N ASP A 227 6.33 11.35 -0.08
CA ASP A 227 6.04 9.99 -0.55
C ASP A 227 7.25 9.29 -1.15
N LYS A 228 7.24 7.95 -1.10
CA LYS A 228 8.17 7.09 -1.81
C LYS A 228 7.38 6.03 -2.59
N THR A 229 7.73 5.88 -3.86
CA THR A 229 7.19 4.83 -4.73
C THR A 229 8.31 3.97 -5.27
N VAL A 230 8.12 2.65 -5.29
CA VAL A 230 9.04 1.73 -5.98
C VAL A 230 8.29 0.99 -7.08
N ARG A 231 8.87 0.95 -8.29
CA ARG A 231 8.32 0.24 -9.45
C ARG A 231 9.33 -0.78 -9.97
N PRO A 232 8.93 -2.05 -10.17
CA PRO A 232 9.80 -3.04 -10.79
C PRO A 232 9.95 -2.74 -12.28
N ILE A 233 11.18 -2.83 -12.80
CA ILE A 233 11.45 -2.75 -14.24
C ILE A 233 11.51 -4.17 -14.82
N ASP A 234 10.69 -4.47 -15.82
CA ASP A 234 10.56 -5.83 -16.37
C ASP A 234 11.89 -6.37 -16.94
N GLY A 235 12.15 -7.67 -16.67
CA GLY A 235 13.29 -8.40 -17.23
C GLY A 235 14.67 -8.08 -16.65
N GLN A 236 14.77 -7.24 -15.62
CA GLN A 236 16.04 -6.83 -15.00
C GLN A 236 16.00 -6.92 -13.47
N THR A 237 17.16 -6.73 -12.82
CA THR A 237 17.31 -6.62 -11.36
C THR A 237 16.91 -5.24 -10.80
N ASP A 238 16.26 -4.43 -11.64
CA ASP A 238 16.25 -2.98 -11.47
C ASP A 238 14.89 -2.49 -10.95
N PHE A 239 14.92 -1.49 -10.09
CA PHE A 239 13.77 -0.77 -9.58
C PHE A 239 13.89 0.70 -9.95
N GLU A 240 12.79 1.30 -10.39
CA GLU A 240 12.63 2.74 -10.42
C GLU A 240 12.08 3.19 -9.07
N VAL A 241 12.79 4.09 -8.39
CA VAL A 241 12.35 4.73 -7.16
C VAL A 241 11.94 6.16 -7.49
N THR A 242 10.77 6.57 -6.98
CA THR A 242 10.27 7.95 -7.05
C THR A 242 10.12 8.49 -5.65
N LEU A 243 10.78 9.61 -5.34
CA LEU A 243 10.55 10.37 -4.11
C LEU A 243 9.72 11.61 -4.47
N SER A 244 8.70 11.91 -3.68
CA SER A 244 7.71 12.96 -3.97
C SER A 244 7.50 13.90 -2.80
N ALA A 245 7.35 15.20 -3.04
CA ALA A 245 6.93 16.15 -2.01
C ALA A 245 5.91 17.19 -2.50
N LEU A 246 4.95 17.58 -1.65
CA LEU A 246 3.97 18.64 -1.91
C LEU A 246 3.61 19.36 -0.61
N SER A 247 3.73 20.68 -0.58
CA SER A 247 3.26 21.49 0.55
C SER A 247 1.86 22.04 0.32
N GLN A 248 1.16 22.31 1.43
CA GLN A 248 -0.13 22.98 1.44
C GLN A 248 -0.03 24.23 2.31
N SER A 249 -0.41 25.38 1.74
CA SER A 249 -0.47 26.64 2.45
C SER A 249 -1.47 26.58 3.61
N VAL A 250 -1.32 27.50 4.56
CA VAL A 250 -2.32 27.73 5.60
C VAL A 250 -3.33 28.75 5.05
N PRO A 251 -4.56 28.36 4.69
CA PRO A 251 -5.59 29.33 4.36
C PRO A 251 -5.83 30.28 5.53
N THR A 252 -5.59 31.57 5.33
CA THR A 252 -5.98 32.60 6.30
C THR A 252 -7.46 32.91 6.10
N ARG A 253 -8.24 32.83 7.18
CA ARG A 253 -9.64 33.31 7.16
C ARG A 253 -9.64 34.76 7.61
N GLU A 254 -10.16 35.67 6.79
CA GLU A 254 -10.48 37.02 7.25
C GLU A 254 -11.58 36.91 8.31
N GLY A 255 -11.42 37.58 9.46
CA GLY A 255 -12.35 37.52 10.58
C GLY A 255 -11.88 36.57 11.69
N TYR A 256 -12.83 35.98 12.42
CA TYR A 256 -12.53 35.09 13.54
C TYR A 256 -12.98 33.65 13.26
N GLN A 257 -12.33 32.69 13.94
CA GLN A 257 -12.72 31.28 13.90
C GLN A 257 -13.58 30.92 15.12
N ILE A 258 -14.64 30.13 14.91
CA ILE A 258 -15.54 29.69 15.99
C ILE A 258 -15.02 28.35 16.54
N PRO A 259 -14.63 28.28 17.83
CA PRO A 259 -14.18 27.01 18.41
C PRO A 259 -15.34 26.04 18.60
N ALA A 260 -15.04 24.75 18.55
CA ALA A 260 -15.98 23.65 18.66
C ALA A 260 -15.87 22.92 20.01
N ASP A 261 -17.02 22.58 20.59
CA ASP A 261 -17.14 21.64 21.71
C ASP A 261 -17.74 20.34 21.20
N THR A 262 -16.91 19.31 21.03
CA THR A 262 -17.33 18.06 20.38
C THR A 262 -17.40 16.89 21.37
N VAL A 263 -18.52 16.19 21.42
CA VAL A 263 -18.67 14.95 22.21
C VAL A 263 -18.80 13.74 21.29
N PHE A 264 -17.80 12.86 21.33
CA PHE A 264 -17.85 11.55 20.68
C PHE A 264 -18.62 10.56 21.56
N THR A 265 -19.69 10.01 21.02
CA THR A 265 -20.57 9.04 21.69
C THR A 265 -20.37 7.68 21.04
N ILE A 266 -19.55 6.83 21.68
CA ILE A 266 -19.07 5.59 21.07
C ILE A 266 -19.77 4.35 21.64
N ASP A 267 -20.20 3.47 20.74
CA ASP A 267 -20.67 2.14 21.08
C ASP A 267 -19.50 1.22 21.43
N VAL A 268 -19.56 0.63 22.62
CA VAL A 268 -18.65 -0.40 23.12
C VAL A 268 -19.45 -1.64 23.58
N SER A 269 -20.55 -1.92 22.91
CA SER A 269 -21.36 -3.12 23.08
C SER A 269 -20.64 -4.36 22.54
N GLY A 270 -21.17 -5.55 22.88
CA GLY A 270 -20.55 -6.81 22.48
C GLY A 270 -20.63 -7.10 20.98
N SER A 271 -21.46 -6.39 20.20
CA SER A 271 -21.46 -6.52 18.74
C SER A 271 -20.22 -5.91 18.10
N MET A 272 -19.61 -4.91 18.74
CA MET A 272 -18.41 -4.22 18.25
C MET A 272 -17.16 -5.10 18.20
N THR A 273 -17.13 -6.26 18.87
CA THR A 273 -16.01 -7.21 18.79
C THR A 273 -16.05 -8.09 17.52
N LYS A 274 -17.13 -8.01 16.72
CA LYS A 274 -17.26 -8.76 15.48
C LYS A 274 -16.27 -8.28 14.42
N ILE A 275 -15.86 -9.21 13.57
CA ILE A 275 -15.06 -8.97 12.36
C ILE A 275 -15.99 -9.18 11.17
N ASP A 276 -16.17 -8.15 10.34
CA ASP A 276 -17.01 -8.24 9.15
C ASP A 276 -16.27 -8.97 8.00
N PRO A 277 -17.01 -9.65 7.09
CA PRO A 277 -16.40 -10.31 5.94
C PRO A 277 -15.56 -9.31 5.11
N GLY A 278 -14.28 -9.62 4.89
CA GLY A 278 -13.35 -8.77 4.13
C GLY A 278 -12.67 -7.65 4.93
N ALA A 279 -13.08 -7.38 6.18
CA ALA A 279 -12.54 -6.27 6.97
C ALA A 279 -11.19 -6.57 7.66
N GLY A 280 -10.84 -7.85 7.88
CA GLY A 280 -9.58 -8.27 8.51
C GLY A 280 -9.41 -7.93 10.01
N ARG A 281 -10.13 -6.93 10.53
CA ARG A 281 -10.11 -6.44 11.93
C ARG A 281 -11.52 -6.27 12.50
N SER A 282 -11.63 -6.18 13.82
CA SER A 282 -12.92 -6.00 14.50
C SER A 282 -13.45 -4.57 14.36
N ARG A 283 -14.78 -4.39 14.41
CA ARG A 283 -15.43 -3.07 14.29
C ARG A 283 -14.92 -2.07 15.33
N ILE A 284 -14.68 -2.51 16.56
CA ILE A 284 -14.10 -1.66 17.61
C ILE A 284 -12.66 -1.24 17.30
N ALA A 285 -11.88 -2.08 16.64
CA ALA A 285 -10.53 -1.72 16.24
C ALA A 285 -10.56 -0.59 15.20
N LEU A 286 -11.46 -0.69 14.22
CA LEU A 286 -11.67 0.35 13.21
C LEU A 286 -12.13 1.66 13.86
N LEU A 287 -13.06 1.58 14.82
CA LEU A 287 -13.55 2.74 15.55
C LEU A 287 -12.42 3.42 16.35
N VAL A 288 -11.58 2.67 17.04
CA VAL A 288 -10.46 3.24 17.83
C VAL A 288 -9.48 4.00 16.94
N ASP A 289 -9.12 3.42 15.79
CA ASP A 289 -8.18 4.05 14.85
C ASP A 289 -8.77 5.37 14.32
N ALA A 290 -10.03 5.35 13.90
CA ALA A 290 -10.72 6.53 13.38
C ALA A 290 -11.02 7.58 14.46
N LEU A 291 -11.31 7.16 15.70
CA LEU A 291 -11.50 8.06 16.84
C LEU A 291 -10.20 8.81 17.20
N ASN A 292 -9.06 8.12 17.19
CA ASN A 292 -7.76 8.76 17.43
C ASN A 292 -7.47 9.84 16.38
N GLU A 293 -7.73 9.52 15.11
CA GLU A 293 -7.56 10.45 13.99
C GLU A 293 -8.48 11.66 14.13
N ALA A 294 -9.78 11.46 14.35
CA ALA A 294 -10.76 12.53 14.47
C ALA A 294 -10.47 13.49 15.64
N ILE A 295 -10.03 12.97 16.80
CA ILE A 295 -9.62 13.80 17.93
C ILE A 295 -8.39 14.64 17.57
N GLY A 296 -7.40 14.03 16.90
CA GLY A 296 -6.22 14.75 16.43
C GLY A 296 -6.59 15.89 15.47
N ILE A 297 -7.40 15.61 14.46
CA ILE A 297 -7.83 16.60 13.47
C ILE A 297 -8.58 17.76 14.13
N LEU A 298 -9.58 17.47 14.97
CA LEU A 298 -10.37 18.52 15.62
C LEU A 298 -9.54 19.41 16.54
N GLN A 299 -8.63 18.84 17.36
CA GLN A 299 -7.80 19.64 18.26
C GLN A 299 -6.74 20.47 17.53
N ASN A 300 -6.33 20.04 16.33
CA ASN A 300 -5.36 20.77 15.51
C ASN A 300 -6.01 21.92 14.73
N ALA A 301 -7.28 21.76 14.34
CA ALA A 301 -7.96 22.75 13.52
C ALA A 301 -8.18 24.09 14.25
N ASN A 302 -8.35 24.07 15.57
CA ASN A 302 -8.39 25.29 16.37
C ASN A 302 -7.93 24.99 17.80
N PRO A 303 -6.97 25.76 18.36
CA PRO A 303 -6.39 25.48 19.69
C PRO A 303 -7.40 25.60 20.85
N LEU A 304 -8.55 26.24 20.62
CA LEU A 304 -9.65 26.42 21.57
C LEU A 304 -10.74 25.36 21.43
N ASN A 305 -10.59 24.39 20.52
CA ASN A 305 -11.49 23.25 20.41
C ASN A 305 -11.36 22.33 21.62
N ARG A 306 -12.49 21.82 22.11
CA ARG A 306 -12.55 20.87 23.22
C ARG A 306 -13.24 19.61 22.77
N VAL A 307 -12.74 18.47 23.22
CA VAL A 307 -13.30 17.16 22.91
C VAL A 307 -13.68 16.44 24.19
N SER A 308 -14.72 15.60 24.11
CA SER A 308 -15.11 14.66 25.17
C SER A 308 -15.45 13.32 24.53
N VAL A 309 -15.33 12.23 25.29
CA VAL A 309 -15.64 10.87 24.82
C VAL A 309 -16.54 10.22 25.85
N VAL A 310 -17.70 9.75 25.41
CA VAL A 310 -18.67 8.99 26.18
C VAL A 310 -18.80 7.62 25.54
N ALA A 311 -18.55 6.58 26.33
CA ALA A 311 -18.69 5.19 25.89
C ALA A 311 -19.94 4.56 26.51
N TYR A 312 -20.77 3.93 25.68
CA TYR A 312 -21.96 3.20 26.14
C TYR A 312 -21.92 1.74 25.69
N GLY A 313 -22.46 0.84 26.50
CA GLY A 313 -22.45 -0.58 26.22
C GLY A 313 -23.15 -1.34 27.34
N GLY A 314 -22.81 -2.61 27.51
CA GLY A 314 -23.40 -3.44 28.55
C GLY A 314 -22.47 -3.77 29.71
N ARG A 315 -22.98 -4.54 30.67
CA ARG A 315 -22.21 -5.19 31.73
C ARG A 315 -22.61 -6.66 31.82
N SER A 316 -21.71 -7.49 32.35
CA SER A 316 -22.00 -8.90 32.64
C SER A 316 -23.35 -9.05 33.35
N GLY A 317 -24.19 -9.98 32.86
CA GLY A 317 -25.59 -10.10 33.28
C GLY A 317 -26.57 -9.19 32.53
N GLY A 318 -26.22 -8.71 31.32
CA GLY A 318 -27.15 -8.03 30.41
C GLY A 318 -27.71 -6.72 30.95
N TYR A 319 -26.88 -5.91 31.60
CA TYR A 319 -27.26 -4.58 32.10
C TYR A 319 -26.70 -3.49 31.21
N ALA A 320 -27.35 -2.32 31.17
CA ALA A 320 -26.83 -1.14 30.49
C ALA A 320 -25.70 -0.48 31.31
N ARG A 321 -24.81 0.21 30.59
CA ARG A 321 -23.66 0.91 31.14
C ARG A 321 -23.35 2.14 30.28
N VAL A 322 -23.05 3.25 30.94
CA VAL A 322 -22.47 4.44 30.31
C VAL A 322 -21.26 4.88 31.12
N GLN A 323 -20.25 5.38 30.42
CA GLN A 323 -18.98 5.85 30.95
C GLN A 323 -18.63 7.17 30.31
N LYS A 324 -18.30 8.16 31.14
CA LYS A 324 -17.59 9.35 30.68
C LYS A 324 -16.10 9.03 30.70
N VAL A 325 -15.51 8.93 29.52
CA VAL A 325 -14.13 8.51 29.33
C VAL A 325 -13.21 9.72 29.43
N LEU A 326 -13.50 10.74 28.62
CA LEU A 326 -12.85 12.03 28.62
C LEU A 326 -13.88 13.09 29.01
N ASP A 327 -13.49 14.02 29.89
CA ASP A 327 -14.23 15.26 30.12
C ASP A 327 -14.07 16.22 28.93
N LEU A 328 -14.89 17.26 28.86
CA LEU A 328 -14.76 18.24 27.78
C LEU A 328 -13.49 19.08 27.99
N GLY A 329 -12.48 18.88 27.14
CA GLY A 329 -11.21 19.59 27.21
C GLY A 329 -10.22 19.17 26.12
N ARG A 330 -8.96 19.56 26.30
CA ARG A 330 -7.86 19.22 25.38
C ARG A 330 -6.93 18.12 25.91
N TYR A 331 -6.61 17.13 25.08
CA TYR A 331 -5.87 15.94 25.44
C TYR A 331 -4.63 15.73 24.55
N ALA A 332 -3.57 15.15 25.11
CA ALA A 332 -2.38 14.68 24.40
C ALA A 332 -2.39 13.15 24.29
N PRO A 333 -1.90 12.59 23.16
CA PRO A 333 -1.76 11.15 22.97
C PRO A 333 -0.58 10.56 23.77
N ASN A 334 -0.36 9.26 23.68
CA ASN A 334 0.90 8.64 24.14
C ASN A 334 2.07 8.89 23.16
N GLU A 335 3.26 8.40 23.52
CA GLU A 335 4.46 8.49 22.67
C GLU A 335 4.20 8.00 21.24
N SER A 336 3.39 6.95 21.05
CA SER A 336 3.04 6.39 19.73
C SER A 336 1.89 7.13 19.01
N GLY A 337 1.43 8.28 19.51
CA GLY A 337 0.40 9.08 18.84
C GLY A 337 -1.04 8.65 19.03
N ASN A 338 -1.31 7.76 19.97
CA ASN A 338 -2.63 7.18 20.17
C ASN A 338 -3.28 7.69 21.47
N PHE A 339 -4.49 8.25 21.38
CA PHE A 339 -5.33 8.58 22.54
C PHE A 339 -5.98 7.33 23.16
N PHE A 340 -6.25 6.34 22.33
CA PHE A 340 -6.83 5.05 22.68
C PHE A 340 -6.09 3.92 21.98
N THR A 341 -5.97 2.77 22.63
CA THR A 341 -5.44 1.54 21.99
C THR A 341 -6.32 0.35 22.30
N LEU A 342 -6.36 -0.64 21.43
CA LEU A 342 -7.07 -1.89 21.71
C LEU A 342 -6.19 -2.81 22.56
N ALA A 343 -6.77 -3.42 23.60
CA ALA A 343 -6.08 -4.46 24.35
C ALA A 343 -5.83 -5.70 23.48
N SER A 344 -4.78 -6.45 23.76
CA SER A 344 -4.38 -7.64 22.97
C SER A 344 -5.48 -8.71 22.87
N SER A 345 -6.43 -8.73 23.81
CA SER A 345 -7.59 -9.64 23.77
C SER A 345 -8.70 -9.19 22.82
N GLY A 346 -8.69 -7.94 22.35
CA GLY A 346 -9.76 -7.36 21.53
C GLY A 346 -11.03 -6.96 22.29
N ASP A 347 -11.09 -7.23 23.60
CA ASP A 347 -12.30 -7.10 24.43
C ASP A 347 -12.33 -5.80 25.28
N SER A 348 -11.33 -4.94 25.15
CA SER A 348 -11.28 -3.67 25.86
C SER A 348 -10.45 -2.63 25.13
N VAL A 349 -10.85 -1.37 25.24
CA VAL A 349 -10.09 -0.20 24.76
C VAL A 349 -9.33 0.40 25.94
N ASN A 350 -8.02 0.52 25.84
CA ASN A 350 -7.18 1.22 26.81
C ASN A 350 -7.20 2.72 26.50
N VAL A 351 -7.23 3.53 27.55
CA VAL A 351 -7.20 4.99 27.45
C VAL A 351 -5.77 5.45 27.72
N ASN A 352 -5.17 6.05 26.71
CA ASN A 352 -3.79 6.54 26.72
C ASN A 352 -3.70 8.07 26.81
N ALA A 353 -4.82 8.76 26.55
CA ALA A 353 -4.92 10.21 26.58
C ALA A 353 -4.49 10.80 27.93
N THR A 354 -3.82 11.95 27.90
CA THR A 354 -3.47 12.73 29.09
C THR A 354 -3.99 14.16 28.94
N ALA A 355 -4.33 14.82 30.05
CA ALA A 355 -4.82 16.19 30.00
C ALA A 355 -3.69 17.14 29.56
N ALA A 356 -3.95 17.98 28.55
CA ALA A 356 -2.92 18.77 27.87
C ALA A 356 -3.32 20.24 27.60
N GLY A 357 -4.44 20.73 28.15
CA GLY A 357 -4.86 22.10 27.92
C GLY A 357 -6.10 22.52 28.69
N GLU A 358 -6.74 23.61 28.24
CA GLU A 358 -7.89 24.22 28.89
C GLU A 358 -9.07 23.24 29.02
N GLY A 359 -9.73 23.28 30.19
CA GLY A 359 -10.87 22.42 30.53
C GLY A 359 -10.55 20.94 30.79
N ALA A 360 -9.34 20.47 30.44
CA ALA A 360 -9.01 19.06 30.49
C ALA A 360 -8.77 18.54 31.93
N THR A 361 -9.42 17.42 32.26
CA THR A 361 -9.07 16.63 33.44
C THR A 361 -8.60 15.26 33.01
N ASN A 362 -7.69 14.67 33.80
CA ASN A 362 -7.19 13.31 33.56
C ASN A 362 -8.36 12.33 33.34
N PRO A 363 -8.23 11.40 32.38
CA PRO A 363 -9.30 10.46 32.06
C PRO A 363 -9.82 9.75 33.31
N ALA A 364 -11.14 9.66 33.42
CA ALA A 364 -11.77 8.99 34.55
C ALA A 364 -11.63 7.46 34.46
N ALA A 365 -11.40 6.91 33.27
CA ALA A 365 -11.28 5.49 32.98
C ALA A 365 -9.91 5.17 32.38
N ASN A 366 -9.25 4.11 32.87
CA ASN A 366 -8.00 3.61 32.27
C ASN A 366 -8.27 2.55 31.18
N ASN A 367 -9.45 1.92 31.21
CA ASN A 367 -9.90 0.98 30.19
C ASN A 367 -11.43 1.03 30.06
N ILE A 368 -11.90 0.61 28.88
CA ILE A 368 -13.30 0.57 28.50
C ILE A 368 -13.61 -0.85 28.01
N PRO A 369 -14.37 -1.65 28.78
CA PRO A 369 -14.66 -3.04 28.40
C PRO A 369 -15.70 -3.10 27.27
N VAL A 370 -15.40 -3.79 26.17
CA VAL A 370 -16.26 -3.91 24.99
C VAL A 370 -17.17 -5.12 25.15
N VAL A 371 -18.38 -4.92 25.67
CA VAL A 371 -19.24 -6.05 26.08
C VAL A 371 -20.70 -5.64 26.23
N GLY A 372 -21.59 -6.61 25.95
CA GLY A 372 -22.99 -6.57 26.38
C GLY A 372 -23.91 -5.80 25.43
N SER A 373 -24.96 -5.21 25.99
CA SER A 373 -26.05 -4.55 25.27
C SER A 373 -25.65 -3.19 24.66
N THR A 374 -26.58 -2.62 23.89
CA THR A 374 -26.45 -1.38 23.11
C THR A 374 -27.45 -0.34 23.63
N PRO A 375 -27.20 0.33 24.78
CA PRO A 375 -28.09 1.32 25.38
C PRO A 375 -27.90 2.73 24.78
N THR A 376 -28.06 2.87 23.47
CA THR A 376 -27.79 4.10 22.69
C THR A 376 -28.45 5.34 23.29
N GLN A 377 -29.71 5.21 23.76
CA GLN A 377 -30.46 6.30 24.38
C GLN A 377 -29.74 6.92 25.59
N TRP A 378 -29.06 6.12 26.42
CA TRP A 378 -28.30 6.65 27.55
C TRP A 378 -26.99 7.31 27.14
N GLY A 379 -26.34 6.78 26.10
CA GLY A 379 -25.14 7.41 25.52
C GLY A 379 -25.44 8.83 25.06
N ILE A 380 -26.48 8.99 24.22
CA ILE A 380 -26.95 10.30 23.74
C ILE A 380 -27.27 11.24 24.88
N ARG A 381 -28.01 10.78 25.89
CA ARG A 381 -28.37 11.61 27.04
C ARG A 381 -27.12 12.11 27.78
N GLU A 382 -26.15 11.25 28.03
CA GLU A 382 -24.98 11.64 28.80
C GLU A 382 -24.09 12.60 28.02
N SER A 383 -23.89 12.34 26.73
CA SER A 383 -23.17 13.26 25.84
C SER A 383 -23.83 14.63 25.78
N ALA A 384 -25.16 14.67 25.67
CA ALA A 384 -25.91 15.91 25.71
C ALA A 384 -25.74 16.66 27.04
N ARG A 385 -25.73 15.95 28.17
CA ARG A 385 -25.52 16.58 29.49
C ARG A 385 -24.14 17.20 29.63
N ILE A 386 -23.11 16.63 29.02
CA ILE A 386 -21.76 17.23 29.02
C ILE A 386 -21.81 18.59 28.31
N LEU A 387 -22.46 18.67 27.16
CA LEU A 387 -22.65 19.93 26.43
C LEU A 387 -23.55 20.91 27.20
N GLU A 388 -24.72 20.46 27.67
CA GLU A 388 -25.68 21.30 28.41
C GLU A 388 -25.04 21.95 29.65
N ASN A 389 -24.15 21.24 30.34
CA ASN A 389 -23.46 21.71 31.54
C ASN A 389 -22.04 22.22 31.29
N ALA A 390 -21.64 22.41 30.02
CA ALA A 390 -20.32 22.92 29.68
C ALA A 390 -20.08 24.29 30.33
N GLY A 391 -18.89 24.48 30.91
CA GLY A 391 -18.42 25.81 31.34
C GLY A 391 -17.88 26.60 30.16
N GLU A 392 -17.86 27.94 30.28
CA GLU A 392 -17.23 28.83 29.30
C GLU A 392 -17.74 28.57 27.88
N LYS A 393 -19.03 28.82 27.62
CA LYS A 393 -19.62 28.64 26.28
C LYS A 393 -19.30 29.80 25.34
N ILE A 394 -18.88 30.93 25.88
CA ILE A 394 -18.42 32.14 25.18
C ILE A 394 -16.92 32.29 25.42
N VAL A 395 -16.16 32.66 24.39
CA VAL A 395 -14.70 32.82 24.43
C VAL A 395 -14.22 33.96 23.55
N GLU A 396 -13.15 34.62 23.96
CA GLU A 396 -12.44 35.60 23.14
C GLU A 396 -11.56 34.92 22.09
N VAL A 397 -11.72 35.31 20.83
CA VAL A 397 -10.94 34.82 19.69
C VAL A 397 -10.33 35.98 18.91
N PRO A 398 -9.09 35.81 18.39
CA PRO A 398 -8.46 36.84 17.56
C PRO A 398 -9.23 37.00 16.24
N VAL A 399 -9.37 38.25 15.80
CA VAL A 399 -9.90 38.63 14.48
C VAL A 399 -8.71 38.95 13.59
N THR A 400 -8.54 38.19 12.52
CA THR A 400 -7.48 38.37 11.52
C THR A 400 -7.97 39.19 10.33
N ASP A 401 -7.14 40.09 9.79
CA ASP A 401 -7.41 40.72 8.50
C ASP A 401 -7.08 39.79 7.32
N ALA A 402 -7.25 40.28 6.08
CA ALA A 402 -6.94 39.54 4.87
C ALA A 402 -5.45 39.16 4.75
N ASP A 403 -4.58 39.86 5.49
CA ASP A 403 -3.13 39.62 5.52
C ASP A 403 -2.74 38.71 6.71
N GLY A 404 -3.72 38.14 7.44
CA GLY A 404 -3.49 37.26 8.59
C GLY A 404 -3.10 37.98 9.90
N ASN A 405 -3.07 39.31 9.93
CA ASN A 405 -2.68 40.06 11.12
C ASN A 405 -3.85 40.16 12.11
N VAL A 406 -3.56 39.95 13.40
CA VAL A 406 -4.57 40.13 14.46
C VAL A 406 -4.88 41.62 14.61
N THR A 407 -6.11 41.99 14.29
CA THR A 407 -6.59 43.38 14.35
C THR A 407 -7.31 43.68 15.66
N GLU A 408 -8.12 42.75 16.15
CA GLU A 408 -8.90 42.86 17.39
C GLU A 408 -9.24 41.49 17.99
N GLN A 409 -10.00 41.47 19.09
CA GLN A 409 -10.53 40.27 19.75
C GLN A 409 -12.06 40.32 19.70
N ALA A 410 -12.71 39.20 19.41
CA ALA A 410 -14.17 39.06 19.38
C ALA A 410 -14.63 37.99 20.38
N GLU A 411 -15.75 38.24 21.08
CA GLU A 411 -16.38 37.23 21.94
C GLU A 411 -17.35 36.37 21.14
N VAL A 412 -17.04 35.08 20.99
CA VAL A 412 -17.83 34.14 20.18
C VAL A 412 -18.38 33.02 21.03
N THR A 413 -19.62 32.60 20.74
CA THR A 413 -20.17 31.38 21.33
C THR A 413 -19.60 30.16 20.62
N ARG A 414 -19.02 29.22 21.37
CA ARG A 414 -18.52 27.93 20.85
C ARG A 414 -19.65 27.15 20.19
N ARG A 415 -19.34 26.38 19.15
CA ARG A 415 -20.31 25.51 18.48
C ARG A 415 -20.36 24.14 19.17
N PRO A 416 -21.49 23.73 19.75
CA PRO A 416 -21.63 22.39 20.31
C PRO A 416 -21.85 21.36 19.20
N ASN A 417 -21.12 20.25 19.27
CA ASN A 417 -21.21 19.13 18.33
C ASN A 417 -21.32 17.80 19.07
N MET A 418 -22.13 16.88 18.54
CA MET A 418 -22.23 15.52 19.05
C MET A 418 -22.13 14.53 17.89
N ILE A 419 -21.23 13.57 18.03
CA ILE A 419 -20.98 12.54 17.01
C ILE A 419 -21.34 11.19 17.62
N LEU A 420 -22.37 10.53 17.07
CA LEU A 420 -22.84 9.23 17.54
C LEU A 420 -22.34 8.11 16.62
N LEU A 421 -21.65 7.13 17.20
CA LEU A 421 -21.12 5.97 16.50
C LEU A 421 -21.68 4.68 17.09
N THR A 422 -22.27 3.84 16.24
CA THR A 422 -22.90 2.58 16.70
C THR A 422 -22.88 1.50 15.62
N ASP A 423 -22.68 0.24 15.99
CA ASP A 423 -22.77 -0.90 15.06
C ASP A 423 -24.08 -1.68 15.16
N GLY A 424 -24.90 -1.33 16.15
CA GLY A 424 -26.05 -2.09 16.55
C GLY A 424 -27.29 -1.23 16.72
N GLU A 425 -28.43 -1.88 16.52
CA GLU A 425 -29.75 -1.37 16.87
C GLU A 425 -29.82 -1.17 18.40
N PRO A 426 -30.58 -0.16 18.89
CA PRO A 426 -30.76 0.01 20.33
C PRO A 426 -31.44 -1.23 20.93
N THR A 427 -30.78 -1.90 21.86
CA THR A 427 -31.27 -3.14 22.50
C THR A 427 -31.76 -2.92 23.94
N MET A 428 -31.62 -1.71 24.46
CA MET A 428 -32.15 -1.27 25.75
C MET A 428 -32.59 0.19 25.71
N GLY A 429 -33.65 0.54 26.44
CA GLY A 429 -34.15 1.93 26.53
C GLY A 429 -35.14 2.18 27.67
N ARG A 430 -35.62 3.42 27.75
CA ARG A 430 -36.65 3.93 28.66
C ARG A 430 -37.76 4.62 27.87
N PRO A 431 -39.02 4.51 28.36
CA PRO A 431 -40.18 5.05 27.66
C PRO A 431 -40.27 6.59 27.70
N ASP A 432 -39.52 7.20 28.60
CA ASP A 432 -39.42 8.64 28.75
C ASP A 432 -38.24 9.11 27.91
N TYR A 433 -38.50 9.96 26.90
CA TYR A 433 -37.49 10.45 25.97
C TYR A 433 -36.65 11.60 26.55
N ALA A 434 -37.18 12.33 27.54
CA ALA A 434 -36.42 13.36 28.24
C ALA A 434 -35.58 12.74 29.38
N PHE A 435 -36.22 11.90 30.20
CA PHE A 435 -35.67 11.18 31.35
C PHE A 435 -34.50 11.86 32.10
N ASP A 436 -34.82 13.03 32.67
CA ASP A 436 -33.99 13.70 33.67
C ASP A 436 -34.43 13.27 35.08
N SER A 437 -33.70 12.34 35.69
CA SER A 437 -33.90 12.06 37.11
C SER A 437 -33.41 13.24 37.96
N SER A 438 -34.14 13.60 39.01
CA SER A 438 -33.72 14.61 39.99
C SER A 438 -32.44 14.23 40.76
N ALA A 439 -31.99 12.98 40.63
CA ALA A 439 -30.66 12.51 41.04
C ALA A 439 -29.94 11.92 39.82
N PRO A 440 -28.81 12.50 39.35
CA PRO A 440 -28.08 11.95 38.20
C PRO A 440 -27.60 10.53 38.50
N VAL A 441 -27.57 9.68 37.46
CA VAL A 441 -26.87 8.40 37.54
C VAL A 441 -25.40 8.74 37.72
N GLU A 442 -24.84 8.50 38.91
CA GLU A 442 -23.40 8.67 39.11
C GLU A 442 -22.67 7.83 38.07
N LEU A 443 -21.64 8.38 37.42
CA LEU A 443 -20.79 7.64 36.51
C LEU A 443 -19.51 7.25 37.26
N GLY A 444 -19.23 5.95 37.29
CA GLY A 444 -17.98 5.42 37.82
C GLY A 444 -16.91 5.26 36.73
N PRO A 445 -15.63 5.06 37.11
CA PRO A 445 -14.50 4.91 36.19
C PRO A 445 -14.63 3.72 35.22
N ASN A 446 -15.46 2.73 35.56
CA ASN A 446 -15.78 1.58 34.70
C ASN A 446 -17.29 1.50 34.38
N GLY A 447 -18.00 2.62 34.52
CA GLY A 447 -19.42 2.73 34.23
C GLY A 447 -20.26 2.06 35.30
N ASN A 448 -21.21 2.82 35.83
CA ASN A 448 -22.12 2.26 36.82
C ASN A 448 -23.13 1.35 36.12
N ARG A 449 -23.43 0.23 36.79
CA ARG A 449 -24.45 -0.69 36.32
C ARG A 449 -25.81 0.01 36.41
N ILE A 450 -26.51 0.11 35.29
CA ILE A 450 -27.83 0.74 35.25
C ILE A 450 -28.89 -0.36 35.46
N ASP A 451 -29.55 -0.32 36.62
CA ASP A 451 -30.44 -1.36 37.13
C ASP A 451 -31.93 -0.99 37.08
N ASN A 452 -32.77 -2.00 36.81
CA ASN A 452 -34.23 -1.93 36.98
C ASN A 452 -34.68 -1.92 38.46
N ALA A 453 -33.76 -2.10 39.40
CA ALA A 453 -34.08 -2.34 40.80
C ALA A 453 -34.43 -1.03 41.53
N ALA A 454 -35.68 -0.59 41.41
CA ALA A 454 -36.48 0.08 42.45
C ALA A 454 -35.80 1.11 43.38
N ALA A 455 -34.76 1.83 42.95
CA ALA A 455 -34.41 3.09 43.58
C ALA A 455 -35.52 4.08 43.22
N PRO A 456 -36.11 4.81 44.19
CA PRO A 456 -37.15 5.79 43.90
C PRO A 456 -36.64 6.79 42.84
N GLY A 457 -37.25 6.80 41.65
CA GLY A 457 -36.93 7.75 40.57
C GLY A 457 -36.25 7.21 39.30
N GLN A 458 -35.88 5.92 39.22
CA GLN A 458 -35.20 5.35 38.03
C GLN A 458 -36.14 4.90 36.89
N GLY A 459 -37.44 4.70 37.15
CA GLY A 459 -38.46 4.35 36.15
C GLY A 459 -38.34 2.93 35.54
N PRO A 460 -39.29 2.51 34.69
CA PRO A 460 -39.27 1.19 34.03
C PRO A 460 -38.25 1.10 32.88
N PHE A 461 -37.67 -0.09 32.71
CA PHE A 461 -36.69 -0.43 31.65
C PHE A 461 -37.30 -1.34 30.57
N TYR A 462 -36.85 -1.15 29.32
CA TYR A 462 -37.28 -1.92 28.15
C TYR A 462 -36.10 -2.52 27.40
N GLY A 463 -36.36 -3.62 26.69
CA GLY A 463 -35.38 -4.39 25.93
C GLY A 463 -34.73 -5.52 26.73
N ASP A 464 -34.28 -6.55 26.00
CA ASP A 464 -33.55 -7.70 26.55
C ASP A 464 -32.03 -7.58 26.46
N GLY A 465 -31.54 -6.51 25.83
CA GLY A 465 -30.11 -6.27 25.60
C GLY A 465 -29.50 -7.17 24.53
N SER A 466 -30.31 -7.88 23.73
CA SER A 466 -29.85 -8.80 22.69
C SER A 466 -30.39 -8.48 21.30
N TYR A 467 -31.61 -7.91 21.19
CA TYR A 467 -32.22 -7.61 19.90
C TYR A 467 -32.77 -6.19 19.84
N GLY A 468 -32.59 -5.53 18.70
CA GLY A 468 -33.26 -4.28 18.38
C GLY A 468 -34.76 -4.47 18.17
N GLU A 469 -35.53 -3.44 18.54
CA GLU A 469 -36.96 -3.37 18.29
C GLU A 469 -37.41 -1.94 17.94
N GLN A 470 -38.48 -1.83 17.13
CA GLN A 470 -39.05 -0.56 16.68
C GLN A 470 -39.28 0.43 17.83
N GLY A 471 -39.75 -0.07 18.98
CA GLY A 471 -40.05 0.77 20.13
C GLY A 471 -38.81 1.47 20.71
N LEU A 472 -37.69 0.76 20.80
CA LEU A 472 -36.42 1.32 21.29
C LEU A 472 -35.81 2.30 20.28
N ALA A 473 -35.97 2.03 18.98
CA ALA A 473 -35.60 2.95 17.92
C ALA A 473 -36.34 4.30 18.03
N VAL A 474 -37.67 4.26 18.23
CA VAL A 474 -38.49 5.45 18.44
C VAL A 474 -38.03 6.23 19.68
N MET A 475 -37.85 5.56 20.83
CA MET A 475 -37.38 6.23 22.05
C MET A 475 -36.02 6.90 21.87
N THR A 476 -35.10 6.25 21.16
CA THR A 476 -33.75 6.74 20.91
C THR A 476 -33.79 7.98 20.00
N ALA A 477 -34.52 7.93 18.89
CA ALA A 477 -34.68 9.06 17.97
C ALA A 477 -35.32 10.28 18.64
N LEU A 478 -36.37 10.07 19.45
CA LEU A 478 -37.00 11.17 20.19
C LEU A 478 -36.09 11.79 21.25
N THR A 479 -35.27 10.95 21.92
CA THR A 479 -34.27 11.44 22.89
C THR A 479 -33.24 12.31 22.18
N ALA A 480 -32.74 11.88 21.02
CA ALA A 480 -31.79 12.64 20.23
C ALA A 480 -32.35 14.00 19.77
N ALA A 481 -33.56 14.01 19.20
CA ALA A 481 -34.23 15.23 18.78
C ALA A 481 -34.45 16.21 19.95
N TYR A 482 -34.95 15.71 21.08
CA TYR A 482 -35.11 16.51 22.29
C TYR A 482 -33.77 17.09 22.77
N ARG A 483 -32.72 16.27 22.83
CA ARG A 483 -31.41 16.71 23.30
C ARG A 483 -30.71 17.71 22.39
N LYS A 484 -30.93 17.63 21.07
CA LYS A 484 -30.47 18.67 20.14
C LYS A 484 -31.04 20.04 20.52
N THR A 485 -32.33 20.09 20.85
CA THR A 485 -32.98 21.35 21.27
C THR A 485 -32.49 21.87 22.62
N THR A 486 -32.27 20.99 23.61
CA THR A 486 -31.80 21.43 24.93
C THR A 486 -30.34 21.89 24.91
N ILE A 487 -29.49 21.30 24.06
CA ILE A 487 -28.13 21.77 23.82
C ILE A 487 -28.16 23.16 23.20
N LEU A 488 -28.97 23.35 22.15
CA LEU A 488 -29.15 24.64 21.47
C LEU A 488 -29.54 25.73 22.47
N ASP A 489 -30.61 25.49 23.24
CA ASP A 489 -31.09 26.43 24.26
C ASP A 489 -30.02 26.73 25.32
N SER A 490 -29.17 25.75 25.65
CA SER A 490 -28.14 25.89 26.67
C SER A 490 -26.92 26.72 26.22
N TYR A 491 -26.52 26.62 24.94
CA TYR A 491 -25.42 27.42 24.38
C TYR A 491 -25.84 28.83 23.98
N PHE A 492 -27.08 28.99 23.54
CA PHE A 492 -27.56 30.24 22.94
C PHE A 492 -28.71 30.88 23.74
N SER A 493 -28.72 30.68 25.07
CA SER A 493 -29.68 31.31 25.99
C SER A 493 -29.45 32.82 26.19
N GLU A 494 -28.24 33.30 25.89
CA GLU A 494 -27.84 34.71 25.90
C GLU A 494 -27.48 35.14 24.46
N SER A 495 -27.80 36.39 24.08
CA SER A 495 -27.44 36.91 22.75
C SER A 495 -25.92 37.14 22.68
N SER A 496 -25.22 36.48 21.76
CA SER A 496 -23.82 36.82 21.47
C SER A 496 -23.72 38.18 20.81
N ASP A 497 -22.77 39.01 21.24
CA ASP A 497 -22.57 40.38 20.73
C ASP A 497 -21.64 40.44 19.49
N ALA A 498 -21.05 39.32 19.06
CA ALA A 498 -20.14 39.31 17.90
C ALA A 498 -20.88 39.55 16.57
N GLU A 499 -20.52 40.65 15.91
CA GLU A 499 -21.04 41.02 14.59
C GLU A 499 -20.66 39.95 13.56
N GLY A 500 -21.68 39.31 12.99
CA GLY A 500 -21.54 38.37 11.89
C GLY A 500 -21.68 36.89 12.26
N GLN A 501 -21.61 36.47 13.55
CA GLN A 501 -21.72 35.06 13.98
C GLN A 501 -22.89 34.33 13.29
N PRO A 502 -22.73 33.07 12.81
CA PRO A 502 -23.80 32.35 12.16
C PRO A 502 -24.94 32.13 13.16
N ALA A 503 -26.13 31.84 12.64
CA ALA A 503 -27.27 31.54 13.49
C ALA A 503 -26.94 30.38 14.45
N ALA A 504 -27.50 30.46 15.66
CA ALA A 504 -27.39 29.42 16.67
C ALA A 504 -27.72 28.04 16.08
N ASP A 505 -26.79 27.10 16.23
CA ASP A 505 -26.91 25.75 15.68
C ASP A 505 -26.12 24.73 16.52
N VAL A 506 -26.51 23.45 16.42
CA VAL A 506 -25.87 22.30 17.07
C VAL A 506 -25.57 21.26 16.02
N GLY A 507 -24.29 20.92 15.83
CA GLY A 507 -23.92 19.82 14.95
C GLY A 507 -24.24 18.47 15.57
N PHE A 508 -25.07 17.66 14.93
CA PHE A 508 -25.39 16.31 15.37
C PHE A 508 -25.18 15.33 14.23
N PHE A 509 -24.09 14.58 14.30
CA PHE A 509 -23.66 13.66 13.27
C PHE A 509 -23.84 12.21 13.72
N THR A 510 -24.21 11.32 12.80
CA THR A 510 -24.44 9.91 13.11
C THR A 510 -23.71 8.99 12.13
N ILE A 511 -23.05 7.96 12.65
CA ILE A 511 -22.30 6.97 11.86
C ILE A 511 -22.78 5.57 12.25
N SER A 512 -23.34 4.87 11.28
CA SER A 512 -23.62 3.43 11.37
C SER A 512 -22.37 2.66 10.99
N THR A 513 -21.88 1.76 11.86
CA THR A 513 -20.66 0.99 11.62
C THR A 513 -20.94 -0.48 11.35
N GLY A 514 -20.15 -1.06 10.45
CA GLY A 514 -20.15 -2.49 10.13
C GLY A 514 -21.32 -2.98 9.29
N VAL A 515 -21.16 -4.18 8.75
CA VAL A 515 -22.14 -4.78 7.84
C VAL A 515 -23.29 -5.40 8.64
N GLN A 516 -24.49 -4.87 8.50
CA GLN A 516 -25.65 -5.46 9.17
C GLN A 516 -26.10 -6.74 8.45
N PRO A 517 -26.34 -7.84 9.19
CA PRO A 517 -26.58 -9.16 8.59
C PRO A 517 -27.92 -9.28 7.85
N THR A 518 -28.90 -8.41 8.13
CA THR A 518 -30.19 -8.42 7.44
C THR A 518 -30.63 -7.02 7.03
N GLU A 519 -31.44 -6.94 5.98
CA GLU A 519 -32.04 -5.69 5.50
C GLU A 519 -32.93 -5.03 6.55
N SER A 520 -33.67 -5.82 7.34
CA SER A 520 -34.50 -5.28 8.43
C SER A 520 -33.67 -4.60 9.51
N GLN A 521 -32.48 -5.12 9.83
CA GLN A 521 -31.57 -4.47 10.77
C GLN A 521 -30.97 -3.18 10.21
N ARG A 522 -30.53 -3.18 8.94
CA ARG A 522 -30.10 -1.95 8.26
C ARG A 522 -31.18 -0.89 8.30
N ASN A 523 -32.41 -1.26 7.92
CA ASN A 523 -33.51 -0.31 7.92
C ASN A 523 -33.75 0.23 9.33
N LEU A 524 -33.77 -0.62 10.37
CA LEU A 524 -34.03 -0.20 11.75
C LEU A 524 -32.94 0.73 12.30
N ILE A 525 -31.65 0.42 12.08
CA ILE A 525 -30.56 1.27 12.54
C ILE A 525 -30.55 2.61 11.77
N ASN A 526 -30.75 2.59 10.45
CA ASN A 526 -30.82 3.81 9.63
C ASN A 526 -31.99 4.70 10.03
N ALA A 527 -33.16 4.13 10.32
CA ALA A 527 -34.31 4.88 10.81
C ALA A 527 -34.14 5.38 12.25
N THR A 528 -33.25 4.78 13.04
CA THR A 528 -32.90 5.26 14.39
C THR A 528 -31.92 6.42 14.34
N LEU A 529 -30.88 6.30 13.50
CA LEU A 529 -29.80 7.28 13.36
C LEU A 529 -30.21 8.48 12.51
N ASN A 530 -31.02 8.25 11.48
CA ASN A 530 -31.52 9.27 10.58
C ASN A 530 -33.03 9.10 10.36
N PRO A 531 -33.87 9.59 11.29
CA PRO A 531 -35.32 9.36 11.32
C PRO A 531 -36.09 10.23 10.30
N ILE A 532 -35.63 10.27 9.05
CA ILE A 532 -36.35 10.89 7.93
C ILE A 532 -37.42 9.93 7.36
N PRO A 533 -38.48 10.45 6.70
CA PRO A 533 -39.54 9.63 6.11
C PRO A 533 -39.03 8.48 5.25
N THR A 534 -38.00 8.73 4.43
CA THR A 534 -37.35 7.73 3.56
C THR A 534 -36.85 6.50 4.33
N ASN A 535 -36.40 6.67 5.57
CA ASN A 535 -35.91 5.58 6.42
C ASN A 535 -37.03 5.01 7.30
N THR A 536 -37.86 5.87 7.90
CA THR A 536 -38.91 5.45 8.83
C THR A 536 -40.06 4.71 8.15
N ASP A 537 -40.32 4.97 6.86
CA ASP A 537 -41.34 4.28 6.07
C ASP A 537 -40.96 2.82 5.75
N LYS A 538 -39.66 2.50 5.77
CA LYS A 538 -39.14 1.14 5.59
C LYS A 538 -39.35 0.27 6.84
N ILE A 539 -39.72 0.88 7.98
CA ILE A 539 -39.94 0.17 9.25
C ILE A 539 -41.38 -0.31 9.34
N LEU A 540 -41.56 -1.61 9.12
CA LEU A 540 -42.84 -2.27 9.36
C LEU A 540 -43.24 -2.20 10.86
N PRO A 541 -44.54 -2.18 11.17
CA PRO A 541 -45.01 -2.21 12.54
C PRO A 541 -44.51 -3.42 13.34
N ASN A 542 -44.09 -3.22 14.59
CA ASN A 542 -43.63 -4.23 15.55
C ASN A 542 -42.42 -5.07 15.10
N ILE A 543 -41.49 -4.50 14.33
CA ILE A 543 -40.23 -5.21 14.02
C ILE A 543 -39.44 -5.46 15.32
N ARG A 544 -39.06 -6.73 15.53
CA ARG A 544 -37.94 -7.18 16.37
C ARG A 544 -37.09 -8.13 15.53
N HIS A 545 -35.78 -7.95 15.57
CA HIS A 545 -34.81 -8.64 14.73
C HIS A 545 -34.89 -10.20 14.79
N SER A 546 -35.52 -10.82 15.80
CA SER A 546 -35.62 -12.29 15.89
C SER A 546 -36.82 -12.98 15.19
N PHE A 547 -37.72 -12.28 14.48
CA PHE A 547 -38.93 -12.90 13.89
C PHE A 547 -38.77 -13.43 12.44
N LEU A 548 -37.69 -14.16 12.16
CA LEU A 548 -37.59 -15.06 10.99
C LEU A 548 -38.11 -16.48 11.33
N PRO A 549 -38.61 -17.25 10.33
CA PRO A 549 -39.68 -18.24 10.53
C PRO A 549 -39.30 -19.58 11.21
N SER A 550 -38.05 -19.79 11.59
CA SER A 550 -37.51 -21.14 11.88
C SER A 550 -37.21 -21.44 13.35
N ASN A 551 -37.51 -20.56 14.31
CA ASN A 551 -37.36 -20.89 15.73
C ASN A 551 -38.60 -20.50 16.56
N SER A 552 -39.61 -21.36 16.50
CA SER A 552 -40.86 -21.22 17.24
C SER A 552 -40.68 -21.60 18.72
N SER A 553 -40.30 -20.66 19.58
CA SER A 553 -40.51 -20.85 21.02
C SER A 553 -40.53 -19.58 21.87
N TYR A 554 -41.00 -18.43 21.38
CA TYR A 554 -41.48 -17.36 22.28
C TYR A 554 -42.73 -16.67 21.70
N LEU A 555 -43.80 -16.73 22.52
CA LEU A 555 -45.15 -16.12 22.51
C LEU A 555 -45.63 -15.29 21.29
N PRO A 556 -46.94 -15.36 20.93
CA PRO A 556 -47.49 -14.56 19.83
C PRO A 556 -47.26 -13.07 20.07
N GLY A 557 -46.51 -12.44 19.16
CA GLY A 557 -46.40 -10.99 19.05
C GLY A 557 -47.73 -10.32 18.69
N PRO A 558 -47.78 -8.98 18.62
CA PRO A 558 -49.02 -8.21 18.61
C PRO A 558 -49.79 -8.31 17.27
N THR A 559 -51.12 -8.14 17.32
CA THR A 559 -52.01 -8.22 16.14
C THR A 559 -51.86 -7.02 15.19
N ALA A 560 -52.22 -7.21 13.91
CA ALA A 560 -52.00 -6.35 12.73
C ALA A 560 -52.53 -4.88 12.76
N SER A 561 -52.82 -4.29 13.91
CA SER A 561 -53.40 -2.94 14.06
C SER A 561 -52.43 -1.89 14.62
N THR A 562 -51.13 -2.16 14.70
CA THR A 562 -50.13 -1.24 15.29
C THR A 562 -49.53 -0.30 14.23
N PRO A 563 -49.26 0.98 14.54
CA PRO A 563 -48.72 1.96 13.59
C PRO A 563 -47.25 1.69 13.17
N SER A 564 -46.88 2.15 11.96
CA SER A 564 -45.48 2.20 11.49
C SER A 564 -44.65 3.23 12.28
N MET A 565 -43.33 3.21 12.12
CA MET A 565 -42.45 4.16 12.82
C MET A 565 -42.77 5.61 12.43
N THR A 566 -42.99 5.87 11.14
CA THR A 566 -43.44 7.19 10.64
C THR A 566 -44.73 7.63 11.32
N ASN A 567 -45.72 6.76 11.45
CA ASN A 567 -46.98 7.11 12.11
C ASN A 567 -46.79 7.39 13.61
N LEU A 568 -45.90 6.67 14.28
CA LEU A 568 -45.58 6.92 15.69
C LEU A 568 -44.92 8.28 15.90
N LEU A 569 -43.93 8.63 15.07
CA LEU A 569 -43.24 9.92 15.12
C LEU A 569 -44.19 11.08 14.75
N ASN A 570 -45.06 10.91 13.74
CA ASN A 570 -46.08 11.90 13.38
C ASN A 570 -47.11 12.11 14.49
N ASN A 571 -47.55 11.04 15.15
CA ASN A 571 -48.45 11.15 16.29
C ASN A 571 -47.80 11.97 17.41
N PHE A 572 -46.53 11.67 17.73
CA PHE A 572 -45.76 12.45 18.70
C PHE A 572 -45.68 13.93 18.32
N ALA A 573 -45.22 14.27 17.11
CA ALA A 573 -45.11 15.66 16.66
C ALA A 573 -46.44 16.42 16.73
N SER A 574 -47.55 15.77 16.33
CA SER A 574 -48.89 16.37 16.38
C SER A 574 -49.51 16.49 17.78
N GLY A 575 -48.82 16.02 18.83
CA GLY A 575 -49.33 16.00 20.20
C GLY A 575 -50.40 14.95 20.46
N ALA A 576 -50.59 14.01 19.52
CA ALA A 576 -51.46 12.85 19.71
C ALA A 576 -50.71 11.74 20.45
N THR A 577 -51.34 11.10 21.43
CA THR A 577 -50.74 9.95 22.11
C THR A 577 -50.51 8.81 21.11
N GLY A 578 -49.24 8.54 20.80
CA GLY A 578 -48.82 7.35 20.06
C GLY A 578 -48.53 6.23 21.04
N ASN A 579 -49.24 5.10 20.94
CA ASN A 579 -48.88 3.90 21.67
C ASN A 579 -48.12 2.92 20.79
N PHE A 580 -47.05 2.35 21.33
CA PHE A 580 -46.31 1.26 20.69
C PHE A 580 -45.95 0.21 21.72
N LEU A 581 -45.44 -0.92 21.24
CA LEU A 581 -45.08 -2.04 22.08
C LEU A 581 -43.56 -2.14 22.19
N ALA A 582 -43.09 -2.28 23.41
CA ALA A 582 -41.69 -2.54 23.74
C ALA A 582 -41.61 -3.66 24.77
N GLN A 583 -40.53 -4.44 24.74
CA GLN A 583 -40.36 -5.56 25.65
C GLN A 583 -40.13 -5.06 27.07
N TYR A 584 -41.11 -5.20 27.94
CA TYR A 584 -40.96 -4.79 29.33
C TYR A 584 -40.04 -5.75 30.07
N ARG A 585 -39.01 -5.20 30.72
CA ARG A 585 -38.11 -5.95 31.58
C ARG A 585 -38.54 -5.80 33.02
N ALA A 586 -39.05 -6.87 33.63
CA ALA A 586 -39.40 -6.88 35.05
C ALA A 586 -38.18 -7.13 35.93
N ASN A 587 -37.28 -8.03 35.52
CA ASN A 587 -35.99 -8.35 36.14
C ASN A 587 -35.04 -8.94 35.07
N PHE A 588 -33.75 -9.10 35.35
CA PHE A 588 -32.86 -9.85 34.44
C PHE A 588 -33.38 -11.28 34.22
N GLY A 589 -33.49 -11.69 32.95
CA GLY A 589 -34.06 -12.99 32.57
C GLY A 589 -35.59 -13.07 32.64
N SER A 590 -36.29 -11.98 33.00
CA SER A 590 -37.76 -11.92 33.07
C SER A 590 -38.30 -10.82 32.15
N TYR A 591 -38.58 -11.21 30.91
CA TYR A 591 -39.03 -10.33 29.84
C TYR A 591 -40.48 -10.64 29.46
N GLN A 592 -41.30 -9.59 29.36
CA GLN A 592 -42.74 -9.74 29.18
C GLN A 592 -43.25 -8.97 27.97
N TRP A 593 -43.94 -9.68 27.08
CA TRP A 593 -44.71 -9.15 25.96
C TRP A 593 -46.21 -9.16 26.27
N ASN A 594 -46.95 -8.25 25.65
CA ASN A 594 -48.41 -8.16 25.74
C ASN A 594 -48.96 -8.01 27.17
N GLN A 595 -48.19 -7.39 28.06
CA GLN A 595 -48.67 -6.92 29.36
C GLN A 595 -49.04 -5.44 29.27
N ALA A 596 -49.81 -4.93 30.23
CA ALA A 596 -50.16 -3.50 30.28
C ALA A 596 -48.91 -2.60 30.28
N GLN A 597 -47.82 -3.06 30.89
CA GLN A 597 -46.52 -2.37 30.94
C GLN A 597 -45.75 -2.41 29.61
N SER A 598 -46.07 -3.35 28.70
CA SER A 598 -45.44 -3.44 27.38
C SER A 598 -45.95 -2.35 26.43
N THR A 599 -47.13 -1.79 26.70
CA THR A 599 -47.67 -0.66 25.95
C THR A 599 -47.07 0.64 26.48
N VAL A 600 -46.21 1.25 25.68
CA VAL A 600 -45.60 2.53 25.99
C VAL A 600 -46.42 3.62 25.30
N ASN A 601 -46.86 4.60 26.09
CA ASN A 601 -47.47 5.82 25.59
C ASN A 601 -46.39 6.89 25.54
N ILE A 602 -46.22 7.52 24.38
CA ILE A 602 -45.40 8.74 24.30
C ILE A 602 -46.36 9.89 24.02
N ASP A 603 -46.31 10.86 24.93
CA ASP A 603 -46.97 12.14 24.79
C ASP A 603 -45.90 13.21 24.56
N ASN A 604 -46.11 14.07 23.58
CA ASN A 604 -45.23 15.21 23.37
C ASN A 604 -45.57 16.30 24.40
N THR A 605 -44.65 16.47 25.35
CA THR A 605 -44.71 17.48 26.40
C THR A 605 -43.77 18.65 26.12
N THR A 606 -43.05 18.63 24.99
CA THR A 606 -42.01 19.60 24.64
C THR A 606 -42.49 20.53 23.52
N ALA A 607 -42.50 21.83 23.77
CA ALA A 607 -43.04 22.81 22.82
C ALA A 607 -42.20 23.02 21.55
N SER A 608 -40.95 22.52 21.50
CA SER A 608 -40.03 22.67 20.37
C SER A 608 -40.10 21.56 19.33
N LEU A 609 -40.75 20.42 19.60
CA LEU A 609 -40.82 19.26 18.70
C LEU A 609 -42.21 19.11 18.10
N THR A 610 -42.66 20.06 17.28
CA THR A 610 -44.07 20.17 16.86
C THR A 610 -44.35 19.69 15.44
N ALA A 611 -43.30 19.50 14.64
CA ALA A 611 -43.38 18.99 13.29
C ALA A 611 -42.50 17.73 13.11
N PRO A 612 -42.84 16.84 12.17
CA PRO A 612 -42.00 15.68 11.86
C PRO A 612 -40.56 16.03 11.45
N THR A 613 -40.35 17.22 10.86
CA THR A 613 -39.01 17.73 10.53
C THR A 613 -38.16 18.01 11.77
N ASP A 614 -38.78 18.37 12.90
CA ASP A 614 -38.07 18.63 14.16
C ASP A 614 -37.52 17.34 14.79
N LEU A 615 -37.97 16.17 14.29
CA LEU A 615 -37.53 14.85 14.74
C LEU A 615 -36.34 14.31 13.95
N ALA A 616 -36.05 14.87 12.76
CA ALA A 616 -34.86 14.59 11.97
C ALA A 616 -33.66 15.30 12.59
N TYR A 617 -33.07 14.68 13.61
CA TYR A 617 -32.05 15.32 14.44
C TYR A 617 -30.64 15.28 13.82
N ALA A 618 -30.33 14.27 13.00
CA ALA A 618 -29.03 14.13 12.39
C ALA A 618 -28.88 15.15 11.25
N ASP A 619 -27.84 15.97 11.31
CA ASP A 619 -27.49 16.87 10.22
C ASP A 619 -26.97 16.07 9.03
N ASP A 620 -26.04 15.14 9.32
CA ASP A 620 -25.57 14.14 8.36
C ASP A 620 -25.56 12.73 8.96
N PHE A 621 -25.72 11.76 8.07
CA PHE A 621 -25.75 10.34 8.38
C PHE A 621 -24.83 9.58 7.42
N PHE A 622 -23.93 8.80 8.00
CA PHE A 622 -22.93 8.02 7.28
C PHE A 622 -23.11 6.53 7.56
N GLU A 623 -23.00 5.72 6.51
CA GLU A 623 -22.88 4.26 6.61
C GLU A 623 -21.42 3.88 6.35
N ALA A 624 -20.75 3.33 7.35
CA ALA A 624 -19.36 2.93 7.27
C ALA A 624 -19.22 1.42 7.45
N SER A 625 -18.82 0.72 6.38
CA SER A 625 -18.68 -0.74 6.37
C SER A 625 -17.24 -1.20 6.56
N ASN A 626 -16.28 -0.31 6.26
CA ASN A 626 -14.85 -0.53 6.37
C ASN A 626 -14.15 0.72 6.97
N ILE A 627 -12.83 0.67 7.09
CA ILE A 627 -12.05 1.76 7.71
C ILE A 627 -12.02 3.03 6.87
N GLU A 628 -12.01 2.92 5.55
CA GLU A 628 -11.95 4.10 4.67
C GLU A 628 -13.29 4.84 4.68
N ASP A 629 -14.43 4.14 4.59
CA ASP A 629 -15.75 4.77 4.74
C ASP A 629 -15.87 5.51 6.09
N LEU A 630 -15.28 4.93 7.16
CA LEU A 630 -15.31 5.51 8.49
C LEU A 630 -14.41 6.76 8.58
N ARG A 631 -13.23 6.72 7.97
CA ARG A 631 -12.33 7.87 7.88
C ARG A 631 -12.95 9.00 7.07
N GLU A 632 -13.51 8.70 5.90
CA GLU A 632 -14.19 9.67 5.06
C GLU A 632 -15.34 10.35 5.82
N ALA A 633 -16.14 9.58 6.56
CA ALA A 633 -17.20 10.14 7.40
C ALA A 633 -16.64 11.10 8.47
N PHE A 634 -15.59 10.71 9.19
CA PHE A 634 -14.97 11.59 10.19
C PHE A 634 -14.33 12.84 9.60
N GLN A 635 -13.70 12.72 8.43
CA GLN A 635 -13.16 13.85 7.70
C GLN A 635 -14.29 14.80 7.30
N GLN A 636 -15.35 14.31 6.65
CA GLN A 636 -16.50 15.13 6.26
C GLN A 636 -17.16 15.83 7.45
N ILE A 637 -17.36 15.11 8.57
CA ILE A 637 -17.89 15.70 9.81
C ILE A 637 -16.97 16.79 10.34
N THR A 638 -15.67 16.53 10.38
CA THR A 638 -14.70 17.50 10.90
C THR A 638 -14.66 18.74 10.01
N ASN A 639 -14.66 18.58 8.69
CA ASN A 639 -14.78 19.69 7.73
C ASN A 639 -16.05 20.49 7.97
N SER A 640 -17.21 19.83 8.11
CA SER A 640 -18.50 20.49 8.37
C SER A 640 -18.48 21.30 9.68
N ILE A 641 -17.80 20.79 10.71
CA ILE A 641 -17.59 21.54 11.96
C ILE A 641 -16.72 22.78 11.71
N GLN A 642 -15.64 22.66 10.93
CA GLN A 642 -14.70 23.75 10.64
C GLN A 642 -15.25 24.80 9.64
N GLU A 643 -16.03 24.41 8.63
CA GLU A 643 -16.44 25.28 7.51
C GLU A 643 -17.52 26.32 7.87
N THR A 644 -18.19 26.18 9.01
CA THR A 644 -19.29 27.08 9.42
C THR A 644 -18.87 28.49 9.90
N SER A 645 -17.75 29.02 9.43
CA SER A 645 -17.35 30.40 9.72
C SER A 645 -18.12 31.43 8.86
N ASN A 646 -18.19 32.68 9.34
CA ASN A 646 -18.91 33.79 8.71
C ASN A 646 -18.26 34.36 7.46
N LYS A 647 -17.03 33.95 7.17
CA LYS A 647 -16.18 34.58 6.19
C LYS A 647 -15.47 33.52 5.36
N PRO A 648 -15.36 33.75 4.04
CA PRO A 648 -14.72 32.82 3.13
C PRO A 648 -13.26 32.63 3.51
N ILE A 649 -12.76 31.43 3.23
CA ILE A 649 -11.31 31.20 3.18
C ILE A 649 -10.76 32.13 2.10
N VAL A 650 -9.82 32.99 2.49
CA VAL A 650 -9.08 33.84 1.56
C VAL A 650 -7.77 33.14 1.26
N ASP A 651 -7.27 33.30 0.03
CA ASP A 651 -5.91 32.86 -0.30
C ASP A 651 -4.96 33.57 0.66
N GLY A 652 -4.32 32.83 1.56
CA GLY A 652 -3.32 33.41 2.44
C GLY A 652 -2.16 33.92 1.60
N GLU A 653 -2.00 35.24 1.49
CA GLU A 653 -0.75 35.86 1.04
C GLU A 653 0.30 35.87 2.16
N ALA A 654 0.04 35.23 3.29
CA ALA A 654 1.10 34.95 4.26
C ALA A 654 2.07 33.99 3.57
N GLU A 655 3.23 34.54 3.15
CA GLU A 655 4.40 33.78 2.73
C GLU A 655 4.57 32.64 3.74
N GLY A 656 4.13 31.45 3.35
CA GLY A 656 4.16 30.30 4.22
C GLY A 656 5.61 29.97 4.46
N ASP A 657 6.20 30.55 5.50
CA ASP A 657 7.45 30.08 6.05
C ASP A 657 7.17 28.62 6.44
N LEU A 658 7.61 27.71 5.59
CA LEU A 658 7.45 26.28 5.78
C LEU A 658 8.28 25.78 6.95
N GLY A 659 9.10 26.66 7.56
CA GLY A 659 10.18 26.37 8.46
C GLY A 659 11.50 26.24 7.72
N SER A 660 12.49 25.57 8.32
CA SER A 660 13.88 25.47 7.85
C SER A 660 14.04 25.50 6.34
N ASP A 661 15.15 26.08 5.90
CA ASP A 661 15.48 26.36 4.50
C ASP A 661 15.30 25.17 3.54
N SER A 662 15.29 23.91 4.01
CA SER A 662 15.09 22.70 3.20
C SER A 662 14.20 21.59 3.79
N LEU A 663 13.70 20.73 2.90
CA LEU A 663 13.14 19.40 3.14
C LEU A 663 14.13 18.33 2.65
N ASP A 664 14.45 17.35 3.50
CA ASP A 664 15.51 16.38 3.24
C ASP A 664 15.00 14.94 3.22
N PHE A 665 15.16 14.25 2.09
CA PHE A 665 14.93 12.82 1.95
C PHE A 665 16.21 12.02 2.18
N SER A 666 16.09 10.87 2.83
CA SER A 666 17.14 9.86 2.97
C SER A 666 16.58 8.49 2.64
N ASP A 667 17.20 7.78 1.72
CA ASP A 667 16.84 6.42 1.33
C ASP A 667 18.07 5.51 1.32
N VAL A 668 18.22 4.68 2.36
CA VAL A 668 19.30 3.69 2.45
C VAL A 668 18.98 2.53 1.52
N LEU A 669 19.87 2.22 0.58
CA LEU A 669 19.68 1.13 -0.37
C LEU A 669 19.89 -0.22 0.33
N GLY A 670 19.21 -1.27 -0.13
CA GLY A 670 19.33 -2.58 0.50
C GLY A 670 20.68 -3.22 0.24
N ASP A 671 21.06 -4.21 1.05
CA ASP A 671 22.30 -4.98 0.89
C ASP A 671 22.47 -5.43 -0.58
N TYR A 672 23.65 -5.18 -1.16
CA TYR A 672 23.99 -5.45 -2.56
C TYR A 672 23.18 -4.69 -3.60
N MET A 673 22.38 -3.69 -3.24
CA MET A 673 21.75 -2.79 -4.19
C MET A 673 22.60 -1.55 -4.41
N GLY A 674 22.78 -1.20 -5.68
CA GLY A 674 23.54 -0.04 -6.11
C GLY A 674 22.69 0.93 -6.91
N PHE A 675 22.95 2.21 -6.71
CA PHE A 675 22.42 3.28 -7.53
C PHE A 675 22.92 3.15 -8.98
N ARG A 676 22.02 3.33 -9.96
CA ARG A 676 22.34 3.26 -11.40
C ARG A 676 22.31 4.61 -12.10
N GLY A 677 21.41 5.50 -11.68
CA GLY A 677 21.35 6.84 -12.25
C GLY A 677 20.07 7.58 -11.90
N VAL A 678 20.16 8.92 -11.85
CA VAL A 678 19.00 9.80 -11.81
C VAL A 678 18.41 9.88 -13.22
N LYS A 679 17.11 9.62 -13.37
CA LYS A 679 16.39 9.77 -14.64
C LYS A 679 16.02 11.22 -14.89
N ASN A 680 15.27 11.82 -13.96
CA ASN A 680 14.80 13.18 -14.06
C ASN A 680 14.21 13.66 -12.72
N ILE A 681 14.00 14.97 -12.66
CA ILE A 681 13.12 15.62 -11.71
C ILE A 681 11.93 16.20 -12.47
N THR A 682 10.73 16.04 -11.93
CA THR A 682 9.50 16.55 -12.54
C THR A 682 8.81 17.47 -11.56
N PHE A 683 8.44 18.65 -12.05
CA PHE A 683 7.48 19.55 -11.44
C PHE A 683 6.28 19.54 -12.38
N ALA A 684 5.10 19.07 -11.96
CA ALA A 684 4.00 19.15 -12.92
C ALA A 684 3.63 20.62 -13.18
N ASP A 685 3.18 20.86 -14.40
CA ASP A 685 2.99 22.19 -15.01
C ASP A 685 4.26 23.05 -15.23
N LYS A 686 5.37 22.79 -14.52
CA LYS A 686 6.66 23.50 -14.71
C LYS A 686 7.67 22.71 -15.56
N GLY A 687 7.50 21.40 -15.72
CA GLY A 687 8.22 20.55 -16.67
C GLY A 687 9.09 19.44 -16.04
N THR A 688 9.76 18.68 -16.90
CA THR A 688 10.68 17.61 -16.53
C THR A 688 12.11 18.01 -16.89
N PHE A 689 13.01 17.90 -15.93
CA PHE A 689 14.41 18.32 -16.03
C PHE A 689 15.34 17.14 -15.78
N SER A 690 16.41 17.04 -16.56
CA SER A 690 17.42 15.99 -16.41
C SER A 690 18.61 16.50 -15.60
N PRO A 691 19.45 15.60 -15.05
CA PRO A 691 20.74 15.98 -14.50
C PRO A 691 21.59 16.78 -15.51
N SER A 692 22.39 17.71 -15.00
CA SER A 692 23.20 18.58 -15.84
C SER A 692 24.40 17.85 -16.44
N ALA A 693 24.64 18.06 -17.73
CA ALA A 693 25.82 17.53 -18.42
C ALA A 693 27.09 18.35 -18.13
N SER A 694 26.97 19.53 -17.54
CA SER A 694 28.06 20.45 -17.19
C SER A 694 27.83 21.03 -15.79
N ALA A 695 28.91 21.35 -15.06
CA ALA A 695 28.80 22.03 -13.77
C ALA A 695 27.97 23.33 -13.90
N PRO A 696 26.83 23.47 -13.19
CA PRO A 696 26.06 24.71 -13.17
C PRO A 696 26.90 25.84 -12.58
N SER A 697 26.69 27.06 -13.07
CA SER A 697 27.54 28.20 -12.69
C SER A 697 27.22 28.77 -11.31
N ASP A 698 26.01 28.52 -10.82
CA ASP A 698 25.45 28.94 -9.53
C ASP A 698 25.54 27.87 -8.44
N PHE A 699 25.99 26.65 -8.75
CA PHE A 699 25.98 25.51 -7.82
C PHE A 699 26.87 25.67 -6.58
N ALA A 700 27.76 26.68 -6.57
CA ALA A 700 28.59 26.98 -5.41
C ALA A 700 27.77 27.34 -4.16
N GLU A 701 26.61 27.97 -4.35
CA GLU A 701 25.69 28.32 -3.26
C GLU A 701 25.03 27.07 -2.67
N THR A 702 24.45 26.23 -3.54
CA THR A 702 23.87 24.93 -3.15
C THR A 702 24.87 24.05 -2.41
N LEU A 703 26.12 23.98 -2.89
CA LEU A 703 27.13 23.15 -2.27
C LEU A 703 27.52 23.65 -0.87
N ALA A 704 27.63 24.96 -0.68
CA ALA A 704 27.94 25.56 0.61
C ALA A 704 26.81 25.35 1.65
N GLU A 705 25.56 25.37 1.17
CA GLU A 705 24.37 25.14 1.99
C GLU A 705 24.30 23.72 2.54
N TYR A 706 24.51 22.71 1.67
CA TYR A 706 24.36 21.29 2.03
C TYR A 706 25.64 20.61 2.53
N VAL A 707 26.83 21.15 2.22
CA VAL A 707 28.11 20.52 2.60
C VAL A 707 28.79 21.30 3.72
N ARG A 708 29.22 20.57 4.75
CA ARG A 708 30.05 21.09 5.84
C ARG A 708 31.50 20.64 5.66
N GLY A 709 32.45 21.47 6.07
CA GLY A 709 33.88 21.12 6.16
C GLY A 709 34.22 20.38 7.46
N ALA A 710 35.34 19.65 7.44
CA ALA A 710 35.82 18.90 8.62
C ALA A 710 36.02 19.81 9.85
N GLY A 711 35.51 19.37 11.02
CA GLY A 711 35.46 20.18 12.22
C GLY A 711 35.23 19.39 13.51
N ASP A 712 34.50 19.99 14.46
CA ASP A 712 33.89 19.23 15.56
C ASP A 712 32.72 18.37 15.02
N PRO A 713 32.00 17.60 15.84
CA PRO A 713 30.88 16.77 15.35
C PRO A 713 29.76 17.52 14.61
N ASN A 714 29.70 18.86 14.67
CA ASN A 714 28.72 19.67 13.93
C ASN A 714 29.30 20.27 12.62
N GLY A 715 30.58 19.98 12.32
CA GLY A 715 31.25 20.45 11.11
C GLY A 715 31.55 21.95 11.11
N VAL A 716 32.09 22.43 9.98
CA VAL A 716 32.34 23.86 9.72
C VAL A 716 31.50 24.28 8.53
N GLU A 717 30.70 25.32 8.67
CA GLU A 717 29.95 25.90 7.55
C GLU A 717 30.91 26.35 6.43
N LEU A 718 30.57 26.00 5.19
CA LEU A 718 31.36 26.38 4.02
C LEU A 718 30.81 27.66 3.41
N GLU A 719 31.71 28.48 2.90
CA GLU A 719 31.32 29.65 2.10
C GLU A 719 31.34 29.28 0.60
N PRO A 720 30.44 29.82 -0.24
CA PRO A 720 30.44 29.55 -1.69
C PRO A 720 31.77 29.89 -2.38
N SER A 721 32.52 30.83 -1.80
CA SER A 721 33.85 31.25 -2.30
C SER A 721 35.04 30.52 -1.67
N SER A 722 34.78 29.52 -0.83
CA SER A 722 35.82 28.74 -0.14
C SER A 722 36.66 27.90 -1.11
N SER A 723 37.90 27.59 -0.69
CA SER A 723 38.79 26.72 -1.46
C SER A 723 38.24 25.30 -1.61
N GLU A 724 37.52 24.83 -0.59
CA GLU A 724 36.89 23.53 -0.49
C GLU A 724 35.80 23.39 -1.55
N VAL A 725 34.84 24.33 -1.59
CA VAL A 725 33.79 24.39 -2.61
C VAL A 725 34.39 24.47 -4.01
N THR A 726 35.38 25.35 -4.21
CA THR A 726 36.07 25.47 -5.51
C THR A 726 36.70 24.15 -5.94
N THR A 727 37.35 23.44 -5.02
CA THR A 727 38.01 22.15 -5.31
C THR A 727 36.99 21.08 -5.68
N ILE A 728 35.85 21.02 -5.00
CA ILE A 728 34.77 20.06 -5.33
C ILE A 728 34.21 20.37 -6.72
N LEU A 729 33.94 21.64 -7.03
CA LEU A 729 33.41 22.06 -8.33
C LEU A 729 34.38 21.75 -9.49
N GLU A 730 35.69 21.88 -9.27
CA GLU A 730 36.72 21.53 -10.25
C GLU A 730 36.79 20.03 -10.56
N ASN A 731 36.27 19.17 -9.67
CA ASN A 731 36.22 17.71 -9.85
C ASN A 731 34.96 17.23 -10.59
N PHE A 732 34.20 18.12 -11.23
CA PHE A 732 33.05 17.72 -12.04
C PHE A 732 33.47 16.82 -13.22
N ALA A 733 32.95 15.59 -13.25
CA ALA A 733 33.18 14.63 -14.32
C ALA A 733 31.94 13.77 -14.53
N ASP A 734 31.66 13.39 -15.79
CA ASP A 734 30.58 12.46 -16.13
C ASP A 734 29.21 12.83 -15.52
N GLY A 735 28.89 14.13 -15.47
CA GLY A 735 27.61 14.64 -14.99
C GLY A 735 27.46 14.76 -13.47
N ARG A 736 28.53 14.61 -12.69
CA ARG A 736 28.50 14.66 -11.22
C ARG A 736 29.75 15.28 -10.62
N PHE A 737 29.63 15.80 -9.40
CA PHE A 737 30.77 16.15 -8.54
C PHE A 737 31.10 14.96 -7.63
N THR A 738 32.37 14.75 -7.31
CA THR A 738 32.79 13.70 -6.36
C THR A 738 33.68 14.27 -5.29
N TYR A 739 33.35 13.96 -4.04
CA TYR A 739 34.19 14.26 -2.88
C TYR A 739 34.12 13.13 -1.86
N TYR A 740 34.94 13.23 -0.83
CA TYR A 740 35.07 12.23 0.22
C TYR A 740 34.82 12.86 1.58
N ALA A 741 34.08 12.15 2.42
CA ALA A 741 33.59 12.65 3.69
C ALA A 741 33.93 11.75 4.88
N ASP A 742 33.91 12.34 6.07
CA ASP A 742 34.07 11.63 7.36
C ASP A 742 32.76 10.94 7.80
N ASN A 743 32.76 10.37 9.01
CA ASN A 743 31.61 9.64 9.57
C ASN A 743 30.47 10.57 10.02
N TYR A 744 30.59 11.88 9.81
CA TYR A 744 29.55 12.88 10.02
C TYR A 744 29.05 13.48 8.70
N GLY A 745 29.60 13.04 7.55
CA GLY A 745 29.26 13.59 6.24
C GLY A 745 30.03 14.87 5.89
N HIS A 746 31.02 15.28 6.69
CA HIS A 746 31.81 16.48 6.43
C HIS A 746 32.87 16.24 5.36
N TYR A 747 33.06 17.22 4.47
CA TYR A 747 34.10 17.23 3.45
C TYR A 747 35.50 17.09 4.04
N VAL A 748 36.25 16.12 3.52
CA VAL A 748 37.65 15.85 3.88
C VAL A 748 38.59 16.09 2.69
N SER A 749 38.27 15.53 1.53
CA SER A 749 39.12 15.59 0.34
C SER A 749 38.36 15.26 -0.95
N THR A 750 39.00 15.37 -2.11
CA THR A 750 38.47 14.91 -3.41
C THR A 750 39.20 13.69 -3.97
N ASP A 751 40.18 13.14 -3.23
CA ASP A 751 41.02 12.02 -3.66
C ASP A 751 40.99 10.83 -2.68
N GLY A 752 40.15 10.88 -1.65
CA GLY A 752 40.01 9.84 -0.63
C GLY A 752 41.13 9.85 0.43
N SER A 753 42.00 10.86 0.41
CA SER A 753 42.98 11.06 1.48
C SER A 753 42.32 11.60 2.76
N GLY A 754 43.01 11.50 3.89
CA GLY A 754 42.57 12.14 5.15
C GLY A 754 41.67 11.31 6.07
N GLY A 755 41.48 10.02 5.79
CA GLY A 755 40.68 9.13 6.65
C GLY A 755 39.17 9.20 6.38
N ALA A 756 38.80 9.55 5.14
CA ALA A 756 37.41 9.50 4.69
C ALA A 756 36.83 8.08 4.78
N VAL A 757 35.56 8.02 5.14
CA VAL A 757 34.78 6.79 5.26
C VAL A 757 33.60 6.75 4.28
N LEU A 758 33.28 7.89 3.66
CA LEU A 758 32.28 8.01 2.60
C LEU A 758 32.91 8.55 1.31
N LYS A 759 32.44 8.02 0.19
CA LYS A 759 32.52 8.67 -1.13
C LYS A 759 31.16 9.27 -1.44
N VAL A 760 31.11 10.55 -1.78
CA VAL A 760 29.88 11.27 -2.10
C VAL A 760 29.88 11.69 -3.56
N GLU A 761 28.83 11.32 -4.27
CA GLU A 761 28.58 11.68 -5.67
C GLU A 761 27.35 12.57 -5.77
N VAL A 762 27.54 13.84 -6.14
CA VAL A 762 26.47 14.84 -6.24
C VAL A 762 26.07 15.01 -7.70
N TYR A 763 24.78 14.84 -7.99
CA TYR A 763 24.19 14.94 -9.33
C TYR A 763 23.44 16.27 -9.45
N PRO A 764 24.08 17.35 -9.95
CA PRO A 764 23.42 18.63 -10.11
C PRO A 764 22.36 18.57 -11.23
N PHE A 765 21.31 19.37 -11.10
CA PHE A 765 20.33 19.58 -12.16
C PHE A 765 20.68 20.79 -13.03
N GLN A 766 19.98 20.93 -14.15
CA GLN A 766 20.21 22.02 -15.11
C GLN A 766 19.96 23.40 -14.47
N GLU A 767 20.78 24.38 -14.86
CA GLU A 767 20.59 25.80 -14.51
C GLU A 767 19.40 26.35 -15.30
N VAL A 768 18.20 26.13 -14.77
CA VAL A 768 16.92 26.57 -15.34
C VAL A 768 16.08 27.14 -14.22
N ASP A 769 15.52 28.33 -14.43
CA ASP A 769 14.65 28.98 -13.45
C ASP A 769 13.22 28.46 -13.55
N VAL A 770 12.61 28.20 -12.39
CA VAL A 770 11.18 27.93 -12.22
C VAL A 770 10.56 28.96 -11.26
N PRO A 771 9.29 29.33 -11.43
CA PRO A 771 8.62 30.21 -10.48
C PRO A 771 8.47 29.51 -9.12
N SER A 772 8.92 30.20 -8.07
CA SER A 772 8.69 29.81 -6.68
C SER A 772 7.28 30.23 -6.26
N GLU A 773 6.50 29.30 -5.71
CA GLU A 773 5.18 29.62 -5.15
C GLU A 773 5.29 30.31 -3.78
N VAL A 774 6.42 30.15 -3.08
CA VAL A 774 6.67 30.75 -1.77
C VAL A 774 7.04 32.23 -1.91
N THR A 775 7.98 32.53 -2.82
CA THR A 775 8.53 33.91 -2.95
C THR A 775 7.98 34.68 -4.16
N GLY A 776 7.28 34.00 -5.07
CA GLY A 776 6.83 34.56 -6.37
C GLY A 776 7.96 34.89 -7.36
N ASN A 777 9.23 34.69 -6.97
CA ASN A 777 10.40 34.99 -7.78
C ASN A 777 10.91 33.73 -8.52
N PRO A 778 11.57 33.88 -9.68
CA PRO A 778 12.25 32.76 -10.33
C PRO A 778 13.40 32.23 -9.47
N VAL A 779 13.46 30.91 -9.28
CA VAL A 779 14.50 30.20 -8.54
C VAL A 779 15.10 29.11 -9.43
N SER A 780 16.43 29.02 -9.45
CA SER A 780 17.15 28.03 -10.26
C SER A 780 16.99 26.61 -9.69
N ILE A 781 16.66 25.65 -10.55
CA ILE A 781 16.57 24.22 -10.22
C ILE A 781 17.92 23.65 -9.74
N SER A 782 19.05 24.28 -10.07
CA SER A 782 20.37 23.86 -9.57
C SER A 782 20.51 24.00 -8.04
N ARG A 783 19.56 24.65 -7.35
CA ARG A 783 19.47 24.64 -5.88
C ARG A 783 19.01 23.32 -5.27
N LEU A 784 18.54 22.37 -6.07
CA LEU A 784 18.26 21.00 -5.62
C LEU A 784 19.58 20.26 -5.37
N PHE A 785 19.66 19.56 -4.24
CA PHE A 785 20.84 18.78 -3.88
C PHE A 785 20.50 17.29 -3.89
N PHE A 786 20.97 16.56 -4.91
CA PHE A 786 20.83 15.10 -4.99
C PHE A 786 22.20 14.45 -4.87
N SER A 787 22.40 13.64 -3.84
CA SER A 787 23.66 12.95 -3.59
C SER A 787 23.50 11.45 -3.36
N VAL A 788 24.50 10.70 -3.78
CA VAL A 788 24.65 9.27 -3.51
C VAL A 788 25.90 9.10 -2.68
N ASN A 789 25.75 8.48 -1.52
CA ASN A 789 26.80 8.32 -0.53
C ASN A 789 27.15 6.83 -0.43
N THR A 790 28.39 6.48 -0.71
CA THR A 790 28.90 5.09 -0.67
C THR A 790 29.88 4.93 0.49
N ALA A 791 29.64 3.93 1.34
CA ALA A 791 30.55 3.60 2.44
C ALA A 791 31.84 2.95 1.92
N LEU A 792 32.99 3.44 2.39
CA LEU A 792 34.33 2.91 2.06
C LEU A 792 34.84 1.90 3.09
N SER A 793 34.12 1.77 4.20
CA SER A 793 34.41 0.86 5.30
C SER A 793 33.17 0.70 6.15
N ASN A 794 33.06 -0.38 6.91
CA ASN A 794 31.97 -0.54 7.89
C ASN A 794 31.98 0.64 8.86
N VAL A 795 30.89 1.40 8.90
CA VAL A 795 30.79 2.68 9.59
C VAL A 795 29.40 2.89 10.15
N MET A 796 29.34 3.46 11.36
CA MET A 796 28.13 4.08 11.88
C MET A 796 28.21 5.57 11.56
N LEU A 797 27.36 6.01 10.65
CA LEU A 797 27.30 7.36 10.13
C LEU A 797 26.34 8.19 10.98
N GLU A 798 26.74 9.40 11.38
CA GLU A 798 25.89 10.37 12.06
C GLU A 798 25.88 11.66 11.25
N THR A 799 25.05 11.75 10.22
CA THR A 799 24.98 12.98 9.39
C THR A 799 23.96 13.95 9.92
N ASP A 800 24.11 15.22 9.54
CA ASP A 800 23.07 16.25 9.66
C ASP A 800 21.81 15.94 8.81
N TYR A 801 21.91 15.03 7.82
CA TYR A 801 20.77 14.55 7.06
C TYR A 801 19.87 13.65 7.94
N GLY A 802 18.82 14.22 8.52
CA GLY A 802 17.99 13.56 9.53
C GLY A 802 18.44 13.91 10.95
N ILE A 803 17.52 14.38 11.79
CA ILE A 803 17.86 14.78 13.16
C ILE A 803 17.39 13.72 14.17
N GLY A 804 18.21 13.43 15.19
CA GLY A 804 17.86 12.52 16.28
C GLY A 804 18.21 11.06 15.99
N ALA A 805 17.28 10.13 16.25
CA ALA A 805 17.51 8.69 16.08
C ALA A 805 17.59 8.26 14.61
N THR A 806 17.01 9.03 13.69
CA THR A 806 16.92 8.72 12.25
C THR A 806 18.11 9.20 11.42
N GLY A 807 18.95 10.12 11.93
CA GLY A 807 20.17 10.56 11.26
C GLY A 807 21.36 9.58 11.38
N LYS A 808 21.24 8.56 12.23
CA LYS A 808 22.25 7.51 12.39
C LYS A 808 22.05 6.45 11.32
N ARG A 809 23.10 5.90 10.72
CA ARG A 809 23.02 4.78 9.76
C ARG A 809 24.15 3.80 9.99
N ASP A 810 23.86 2.51 9.99
CA ASP A 810 24.86 1.45 10.08
C ASP A 810 25.11 0.88 8.68
N LEU A 811 26.24 1.26 8.07
CA LEU A 811 26.58 0.90 6.69
C LEU A 811 27.78 -0.07 6.67
N GLU A 812 27.67 -1.14 5.88
CA GLU A 812 28.81 -1.98 5.51
C GLU A 812 29.57 -1.35 4.33
N ILE A 813 30.78 -1.85 4.05
CA ILE A 813 31.54 -1.42 2.88
C ILE A 813 30.71 -1.59 1.59
N ASP A 814 30.76 -0.58 0.72
CA ASP A 814 30.03 -0.46 -0.54
C ASP A 814 28.50 -0.32 -0.42
N ASP A 815 27.94 -0.27 0.80
CA ASP A 815 26.53 0.11 0.99
C ASP A 815 26.33 1.58 0.60
N GLN A 816 25.13 1.87 0.10
CA GLN A 816 24.79 3.18 -0.46
C GLN A 816 23.53 3.74 0.18
N PHE A 817 23.48 5.06 0.31
CA PHE A 817 22.22 5.76 0.55
C PHE A 817 22.09 6.98 -0.37
N VAL A 818 20.87 7.28 -0.75
CA VAL A 818 20.48 8.44 -1.55
C VAL A 818 20.01 9.53 -0.59
N HIS A 819 20.48 10.75 -0.81
CA HIS A 819 19.99 11.95 -0.14
C HIS A 819 19.47 12.95 -1.17
N TRP A 820 18.31 13.53 -0.89
CA TRP A 820 17.70 14.56 -1.74
C TRP A 820 17.18 15.72 -0.89
N GLY A 821 17.87 16.85 -0.98
CA GLY A 821 17.49 18.12 -0.39
C GLY A 821 16.69 18.99 -1.36
N ILE A 822 15.55 19.46 -0.89
CA ILE A 822 14.65 20.37 -1.59
C ILE A 822 14.60 21.68 -0.81
N PRO A 823 15.13 22.80 -1.35
CA PRO A 823 14.99 24.07 -0.68
C PRO A 823 13.53 24.51 -0.68
N SER A 824 13.10 25.19 0.38
CA SER A 824 11.70 25.58 0.60
C SER A 824 11.13 26.39 -0.56
N GLU A 825 11.94 27.21 -1.24
CA GLU A 825 11.49 28.03 -2.37
C GLU A 825 11.17 27.22 -3.62
N LEU A 826 11.68 25.98 -3.73
CA LEU A 826 11.39 25.04 -4.82
C LEU A 826 10.35 23.99 -4.43
N LEU A 827 9.88 23.99 -3.18
CA LEU A 827 8.83 23.07 -2.77
C LEU A 827 7.48 23.52 -3.38
N PRO A 828 6.81 22.67 -4.17
CA PRO A 828 5.50 23.03 -4.71
C PRO A 828 4.51 23.28 -3.58
N MET A 829 3.70 24.31 -3.74
CA MET A 829 2.71 24.70 -2.74
C MET A 829 1.33 24.82 -3.39
N ARG A 830 0.35 24.15 -2.78
CA ARG A 830 -1.07 24.32 -3.12
C ARG A 830 -1.79 25.10 -2.04
N THR A 831 -2.88 25.75 -2.42
CA THR A 831 -3.85 26.34 -1.52
C THR A 831 -5.18 25.62 -1.71
N VAL A 832 -5.78 25.15 -0.62
CA VAL A 832 -7.10 24.52 -0.64
C VAL A 832 -8.08 25.47 0.02
N SER A 833 -8.98 26.05 -0.77
CA SER A 833 -10.06 26.88 -0.26
C SER A 833 -11.37 26.10 -0.37
N ALA A 834 -12.02 25.81 0.75
CA ALA A 834 -13.37 25.26 0.77
C ALA A 834 -14.39 26.39 0.92
N ASN A 835 -15.31 26.51 -0.04
CA ASN A 835 -16.44 27.43 0.03
C ASN A 835 -17.74 26.65 -0.19
N ASN A 836 -18.61 26.60 0.83
CA ASN A 836 -19.96 26.01 0.77
C ASN A 836 -19.99 24.58 0.17
N GLY A 837 -19.12 23.67 0.65
CA GLY A 837 -19.09 22.27 0.18
C GLY A 837 -18.46 22.07 -1.20
N SER A 838 -17.85 23.10 -1.80
CA SER A 838 -16.99 22.99 -2.99
C SER A 838 -15.56 23.36 -2.62
N SER A 839 -14.65 22.40 -2.73
CA SER A 839 -13.20 22.64 -2.62
C SER A 839 -12.67 23.19 -3.93
N THR A 840 -12.09 24.38 -3.91
CA THR A 840 -11.23 24.87 -5.01
C THR A 840 -9.78 24.75 -4.56
N VAL A 841 -8.96 24.13 -5.41
CA VAL A 841 -7.52 24.03 -5.21
C VAL A 841 -6.84 25.00 -6.17
N SER A 842 -6.06 25.92 -5.64
CA SER A 842 -5.18 26.84 -6.38
C SER A 842 -3.71 26.52 -6.08
N GLY A 843 -2.77 27.07 -6.85
CA GLY A 843 -1.34 26.74 -6.75
C GLY A 843 -0.96 25.41 -7.43
N ASP A 844 0.19 24.85 -7.04
CA ASP A 844 0.75 23.62 -7.62
C ASP A 844 -0.04 22.38 -7.14
N GLN A 845 -0.83 21.77 -8.02
CA GLN A 845 -1.67 20.62 -7.64
C GLN A 845 -0.91 19.29 -7.63
N THR A 846 0.39 19.32 -7.91
CA THR A 846 1.20 18.13 -8.17
C THR A 846 2.52 18.20 -7.42
N PRO A 847 3.01 17.05 -6.92
CA PRO A 847 4.26 17.02 -6.18
C PRO A 847 5.47 17.22 -7.09
N ILE A 848 6.55 17.73 -6.50
CA ILE A 848 7.89 17.60 -7.09
C ILE A 848 8.31 16.15 -6.94
N GLN A 849 8.85 15.56 -8.00
CA GLN A 849 9.23 14.15 -8.03
C GLN A 849 10.65 13.98 -8.57
N VAL A 850 11.54 13.31 -7.83
CA VAL A 850 12.80 12.81 -8.39
C VAL A 850 12.69 11.31 -8.66
N LYS A 851 13.12 10.88 -9.85
CA LYS A 851 13.13 9.48 -10.28
C LYS A 851 14.55 8.99 -10.47
N PHE A 852 14.88 7.85 -9.88
CA PHE A 852 16.19 7.21 -10.04
C PHE A 852 16.09 5.68 -10.07
N ASP A 853 17.10 5.04 -10.66
CA ASP A 853 17.16 3.59 -10.79
C ASP A 853 18.12 2.99 -9.77
N VAL A 854 17.71 1.87 -9.19
CA VAL A 854 18.48 1.04 -8.25
C VAL A 854 18.50 -0.39 -8.76
N ALA A 855 19.63 -1.07 -8.71
CA ALA A 855 19.74 -2.44 -9.20
C ALA A 855 20.79 -3.25 -8.44
N LEU A 856 20.77 -4.56 -8.64
CA LEU A 856 21.72 -5.47 -8.00
C LEU A 856 23.16 -5.16 -8.41
N ASP A 857 24.05 -4.97 -7.44
CA ASP A 857 25.49 -4.97 -7.63
C ASP A 857 26.00 -6.40 -7.84
N GLU A 858 25.89 -6.86 -9.08
CA GLU A 858 26.28 -8.21 -9.48
C GLU A 858 27.77 -8.51 -9.25
N GLU A 859 28.64 -7.50 -9.28
CA GLU A 859 30.09 -7.67 -9.09
C GLU A 859 30.44 -7.93 -7.62
N ARG A 860 29.87 -7.11 -6.72
CA ARG A 860 29.96 -7.32 -5.27
C ARG A 860 29.36 -8.67 -4.90
N LEU A 861 28.16 -8.96 -5.41
CA LEU A 861 27.48 -10.23 -5.17
C LEU A 861 28.31 -11.43 -5.64
N LEU A 862 28.92 -11.35 -6.83
CA LEU A 862 29.74 -12.44 -7.38
C LEU A 862 30.99 -12.70 -6.56
N THR A 863 31.62 -11.62 -6.06
CA THR A 863 32.80 -11.72 -5.22
C THR A 863 32.47 -12.45 -3.92
N ASP A 864 31.42 -12.03 -3.23
CA ASP A 864 31.01 -12.62 -1.95
C ASP A 864 30.43 -14.02 -2.14
N PHE A 865 29.69 -14.27 -3.21
CA PHE A 865 29.20 -15.60 -3.57
C PHE A 865 30.37 -16.57 -3.81
N ASN A 866 31.44 -16.15 -4.49
CA ASN A 866 32.59 -17.01 -4.70
C ASN A 866 33.43 -17.22 -3.44
N ALA A 867 33.41 -16.27 -2.49
CA ALA A 867 34.09 -16.39 -1.21
C ALA A 867 33.36 -17.33 -0.23
N ASP A 868 32.05 -17.13 -0.05
CA ASP A 868 31.18 -17.97 0.79
C ASP A 868 29.74 -17.99 0.27
N ARG A 869 29.45 -18.94 -0.62
CA ARG A 869 28.13 -19.15 -1.24
C ARG A 869 26.97 -19.29 -0.25
N ALA A 870 27.24 -19.76 0.97
CA ALA A 870 26.19 -19.99 1.97
C ALA A 870 25.85 -18.71 2.76
N SER A 871 26.72 -17.70 2.72
CA SER A 871 26.55 -16.43 3.45
C SER A 871 25.68 -15.41 2.71
N VAL A 872 25.55 -15.56 1.39
CA VAL A 872 24.86 -14.58 0.55
C VAL A 872 23.33 -14.75 0.64
N PRO A 873 22.57 -13.67 0.88
CA PRO A 873 21.11 -13.73 0.98
C PRO A 873 20.48 -14.08 -0.37
N ALA A 874 19.29 -14.70 -0.36
CA ALA A 874 18.54 -15.00 -1.57
C ALA A 874 17.50 -13.93 -1.93
N ASN A 875 17.10 -13.12 -0.95
CA ASN A 875 16.12 -12.03 -1.13
C ASN A 875 16.87 -10.71 -1.10
N PHE A 876 16.49 -9.82 -2.00
CA PHE A 876 17.07 -8.48 -2.12
C PHE A 876 15.95 -7.45 -2.10
N TRP A 877 16.25 -6.26 -1.62
CA TRP A 877 15.30 -5.17 -1.44
C TRP A 877 15.88 -3.88 -1.99
N SER A 878 15.07 -3.06 -2.65
CA SER A 878 15.48 -1.77 -3.20
C SER A 878 16.09 -0.82 -2.15
N ASN A 879 15.64 -0.93 -0.90
CA ASN A 879 16.09 -0.19 0.26
C ASN A 879 16.36 -1.13 1.43
N ASP A 880 17.15 -0.70 2.41
CA ASP A 880 17.42 -1.49 3.61
C ASP A 880 16.12 -1.65 4.39
N TRP A 881 15.60 -2.88 4.35
CA TRP A 881 14.35 -3.26 4.99
C TRP A 881 14.62 -4.37 5.99
N ARG A 882 15.03 -4.00 7.20
CA ARG A 882 15.16 -4.90 8.35
C ARG A 882 14.16 -4.54 9.44
N THR A 883 12.97 -5.12 9.38
CA THR A 883 11.99 -4.97 10.46
C THR A 883 12.50 -5.59 11.78
N PRO A 884 12.37 -4.93 12.95
CA PRO A 884 12.01 -3.53 13.23
C PRO A 884 13.09 -2.81 14.08
N GLU A 885 14.38 -3.08 13.89
CA GLU A 885 15.44 -2.73 14.88
C GLU A 885 16.62 -1.89 14.34
N THR A 886 16.64 -1.41 13.09
CA THR A 886 17.86 -0.81 12.51
C THR A 886 17.81 0.70 12.31
N ALA A 887 19.01 1.29 12.23
CA ALA A 887 19.26 2.72 12.00
C ALA A 887 19.06 3.15 10.53
N ASN A 888 18.55 2.31 9.64
CA ASN A 888 18.64 2.53 8.19
C ASN A 888 17.29 2.82 7.51
N ASP A 889 16.30 3.32 8.25
CA ASP A 889 14.98 3.62 7.71
C ASP A 889 15.04 4.67 6.59
N SER A 890 14.16 4.53 5.59
CA SER A 890 13.89 5.59 4.61
C SER A 890 13.00 6.66 5.24
N PHE A 891 13.36 7.95 5.14
CA PHE A 891 12.58 9.04 5.74
C PHE A 891 12.67 10.33 4.93
N ALA A 892 11.76 11.25 5.22
CA ALA A 892 11.86 12.67 4.91
C ALA A 892 11.81 13.49 6.19
N THR A 893 12.64 14.52 6.32
CA THR A 893 12.74 15.36 7.50
C THR A 893 12.70 16.85 7.14
N PHE A 894 12.11 17.67 7.99
CA PHE A 894 12.15 19.13 7.88
C PHE A 894 11.86 19.75 9.25
N GLU A 895 12.29 20.99 9.47
CA GLU A 895 11.91 21.76 10.64
C GLU A 895 10.80 22.73 10.22
N PRO A 896 9.59 22.65 10.77
CA PRO A 896 8.52 23.60 10.46
C PRO A 896 8.68 24.97 11.13
N SER A 897 8.08 26.01 10.53
CA SER A 897 8.17 27.36 11.08
C SER A 897 7.52 27.42 12.46
N VAL A 898 8.08 28.26 13.33
CA VAL A 898 7.50 28.58 14.64
C VAL A 898 6.13 29.23 14.53
N GLU A 899 5.81 29.80 13.36
CA GLU A 899 4.51 30.41 13.08
C GLU A 899 3.49 29.40 12.52
N ASN A 900 3.92 28.17 12.17
CA ASN A 900 3.03 27.15 11.62
C ASN A 900 2.25 26.43 12.75
N PRO A 901 0.94 26.73 12.94
CA PRO A 901 0.18 26.19 14.07
C PRO A 901 -0.03 24.68 14.00
N TYR A 902 0.13 24.07 12.82
CA TYR A 902 -0.03 22.64 12.59
C TYR A 902 1.04 21.82 13.32
N TYR A 903 2.29 22.30 13.32
CA TYR A 903 3.42 21.58 13.89
C TYR A 903 3.78 22.03 15.32
N GLN A 904 3.36 23.21 15.76
CA GLN A 904 3.81 23.80 17.03
C GLN A 904 2.91 23.50 18.24
N ASN A 905 1.70 22.97 18.04
CA ASN A 905 0.71 22.76 19.11
C ASN A 905 0.49 21.28 19.50
N VAL A 906 1.38 20.38 19.06
CA VAL A 906 1.29 18.94 19.29
C VAL A 906 2.69 18.38 19.57
N GLU A 907 2.89 17.77 20.73
CA GLU A 907 4.08 16.96 21.03
C GLU A 907 3.70 15.46 20.96
N GLY A 908 4.45 14.65 20.19
CA GLY A 908 4.27 13.19 20.12
C GLY A 908 4.24 12.63 18.69
N ASN A 909 4.28 11.30 18.57
CA ASN A 909 4.18 10.64 17.26
C ASN A 909 2.79 10.86 16.67
N ARG A 910 2.66 10.86 15.35
CA ARG A 910 1.40 10.92 14.62
C ARG A 910 1.42 9.87 13.52
N VAL A 911 0.46 8.96 13.54
CA VAL A 911 0.28 8.03 12.42
C VAL A 911 -0.49 8.76 11.32
N VAL A 912 0.16 9.03 10.18
CA VAL A 912 -0.49 9.64 9.01
C VAL A 912 -0.74 8.54 7.97
N ASN A 913 -1.89 7.87 8.09
CA ASN A 913 -2.27 6.79 7.19
C ASN A 913 -2.32 7.27 5.73
N LYS A 914 -1.31 6.88 4.95
CA LYS A 914 -1.37 6.88 3.49
C LYS A 914 -2.02 5.57 3.02
N THR A 915 -2.82 5.69 1.98
CA THR A 915 -3.78 4.77 1.37
C THR A 915 -3.45 3.26 1.42
N GLN A 916 -4.51 2.45 1.48
CA GLN A 916 -4.58 0.99 1.59
C GLN A 916 -3.57 0.19 0.72
N ASN A 917 -2.79 -0.70 1.35
CA ASN A 917 -2.18 -1.87 0.69
C ASN A 917 -3.21 -3.01 0.69
N THR A 918 -3.75 -3.37 -0.47
CA THR A 918 -4.77 -4.43 -0.63
C THR A 918 -4.20 -5.86 -0.58
N THR A 919 -2.88 -6.02 -0.49
CA THR A 919 -2.19 -7.31 -0.66
C THR A 919 -1.71 -8.01 0.61
N ALA A 920 -2.06 -7.53 1.81
CA ALA A 920 -1.83 -8.22 3.09
C ALA A 920 -0.36 -8.59 3.43
N SER A 921 0.62 -7.87 2.89
CA SER A 921 1.97 -7.77 3.47
C SER A 921 2.05 -6.49 4.32
N ASP A 922 2.69 -6.58 5.49
CA ASP A 922 2.67 -5.59 6.58
C ASP A 922 2.66 -4.12 6.12
N GLY A 923 1.53 -3.43 6.36
CA GLY A 923 1.30 -2.06 5.93
C GLY A 923 1.98 -1.05 6.85
N TRP A 924 3.02 -0.40 6.37
CA TRP A 924 3.50 0.86 6.94
C TRP A 924 3.24 2.00 5.96
N VAL A 925 2.02 2.51 6.08
CA VAL A 925 1.68 3.90 6.34
C VAL A 925 2.90 4.77 6.71
N SER A 926 3.10 5.90 6.01
CA SER A 926 4.07 6.90 6.45
C SER A 926 3.75 7.34 7.89
N THR A 927 4.71 7.18 8.80
CA THR A 927 4.55 7.63 10.19
C THR A 927 5.24 8.98 10.33
N GLN A 928 4.52 9.98 10.83
CA GLN A 928 5.03 11.31 11.07
C GLN A 928 5.34 11.47 12.56
N ASN A 929 6.59 11.67 12.92
CA ASN A 929 6.98 11.96 14.29
C ASN A 929 7.31 13.44 14.42
N ILE A 930 6.73 14.11 15.42
CA ILE A 930 7.03 15.51 15.74
C ILE A 930 7.74 15.53 17.09
N THR A 931 8.99 15.98 17.11
CA THR A 931 9.82 16.02 18.31
C THR A 931 10.40 17.41 18.53
N PRO A 932 10.56 17.87 19.79
CA PRO A 932 11.28 19.11 20.07
C PRO A 932 12.72 19.04 19.56
N ASP A 933 13.19 20.10 18.93
CA ASP A 933 14.57 20.23 18.48
C ASP A 933 15.51 20.36 19.70
N PRO A 934 16.42 19.38 19.92
CA PRO A 934 17.35 19.42 21.05
C PRO A 934 18.49 20.44 20.86
N THR A 935 18.67 20.98 19.65
CA THR A 935 19.77 21.88 19.28
C THR A 935 19.39 23.36 19.35
N ARG A 936 18.09 23.68 19.41
CA ARG A 936 17.54 25.05 19.44
C ARG A 936 16.72 25.35 20.70
N ALA A 937 16.08 26.52 20.72
CA ALA A 937 15.35 27.01 21.90
C ALA A 937 14.06 26.19 22.13
N ALA A 938 13.53 26.23 23.35
CA ALA A 938 12.26 25.56 23.66
C ALA A 938 11.12 26.14 22.79
N GLY A 939 10.52 25.30 21.95
CA GLY A 939 9.45 25.68 21.03
C GLY A 939 9.73 25.41 19.55
N ASP A 940 10.95 24.99 19.19
CA ASP A 940 11.27 24.55 17.82
C ASP A 940 11.02 23.05 17.71
N ASN A 941 10.30 22.62 16.67
CA ASN A 941 9.96 21.21 16.43
C ASN A 941 10.61 20.71 15.14
N ILE A 942 10.90 19.41 15.09
CA ILE A 942 11.38 18.69 13.90
C ILE A 942 10.33 17.66 13.52
N VAL A 943 10.08 17.55 12.22
CA VAL A 943 9.14 16.59 11.65
C VAL A 943 9.90 15.53 10.89
N VAL A 944 9.68 14.26 11.25
CA VAL A 944 10.25 13.11 10.57
C VAL A 944 9.12 12.24 10.01
N ASN A 945 9.01 12.17 8.69
CA ASN A 945 8.11 11.27 7.99
C ASN A 945 8.88 10.01 7.58
N THR A 946 8.69 8.88 8.27
CA THR A 946 9.20 7.58 7.80
C THR A 946 8.44 7.20 6.52
N LEU A 947 9.16 6.79 5.48
CA LEU A 947 8.61 6.49 4.16
C LEU A 947 8.54 4.97 3.96
N GLY A 948 7.35 4.46 3.68
CA GLY A 948 7.14 3.07 3.26
C GLY A 948 7.36 2.87 1.76
N ASN A 949 7.08 1.66 1.27
CA ASN A 949 7.19 1.17 -0.12
C ASN A 949 8.56 0.58 -0.48
N ASN A 950 8.59 -0.74 -0.72
CA ASN A 950 9.80 -1.50 -0.99
C ASN A 950 9.62 -2.37 -2.24
N GLY A 951 10.61 -2.34 -3.13
CA GLY A 951 10.75 -3.35 -4.18
C GLY A 951 11.55 -4.55 -3.65
N THR A 952 11.11 -5.76 -3.94
CA THR A 952 11.84 -7.00 -3.60
C THR A 952 11.89 -7.96 -4.78
N PHE A 953 12.96 -8.72 -4.86
CA PHE A 953 13.07 -9.88 -5.74
C PHE A 953 13.90 -10.96 -5.08
N ARG A 954 13.79 -12.17 -5.61
CA ARG A 954 14.56 -13.32 -5.14
C ARG A 954 15.43 -13.88 -6.24
N LEU A 955 16.67 -14.22 -5.90
CA LEU A 955 17.57 -14.98 -6.75
C LEU A 955 17.47 -16.48 -6.47
N GLU A 956 17.62 -17.27 -7.53
CA GLU A 956 17.84 -18.71 -7.49
C GLU A 956 19.30 -19.00 -7.83
N TYR A 957 20.06 -19.45 -6.83
CA TYR A 957 21.46 -19.80 -6.99
C TYR A 957 21.65 -21.18 -7.63
N GLN A 958 22.45 -21.23 -8.67
CA GLN A 958 22.91 -22.46 -9.31
C GLN A 958 23.92 -23.17 -8.40
N GLY A 959 23.80 -24.49 -8.31
CA GLY A 959 24.71 -25.33 -7.56
C GLY A 959 25.84 -25.88 -8.44
N GLN A 960 26.68 -26.72 -7.86
CA GLN A 960 27.75 -27.42 -8.57
C GLN A 960 27.77 -28.90 -8.19
N ALA A 961 28.42 -29.71 -9.02
CA ALA A 961 28.70 -31.10 -8.71
C ALA A 961 30.19 -31.39 -8.86
N GLN A 962 30.69 -32.25 -8.00
CA GLN A 962 32.05 -32.78 -8.04
C GLN A 962 32.02 -34.29 -7.89
N VAL A 963 33.02 -34.95 -8.45
CA VAL A 963 33.27 -36.38 -8.27
C VAL A 963 34.41 -36.53 -7.28
N GLN A 964 34.20 -37.33 -6.24
CA GLN A 964 35.24 -37.80 -5.36
C GLN A 964 35.46 -39.30 -5.62
N LYS A 965 36.67 -39.66 -6.04
CA LYS A 965 37.06 -41.04 -6.33
C LYS A 965 38.11 -41.52 -5.35
N GLU A 966 37.87 -42.66 -4.71
CA GLU A 966 38.85 -43.36 -3.87
C GLU A 966 39.37 -44.62 -4.58
N PHE A 967 40.70 -44.74 -4.63
CA PHE A 967 41.42 -45.90 -5.18
C PHE A 967 41.94 -46.77 -4.04
N ILE A 968 41.41 -47.99 -3.92
CA ILE A 968 41.85 -48.96 -2.92
C ILE A 968 42.56 -50.11 -3.62
N PHE A 969 43.83 -50.32 -3.28
CA PHE A 969 44.57 -51.51 -3.71
C PHE A 969 44.67 -52.49 -2.56
N GLN A 970 44.46 -53.78 -2.81
CA GLN A 970 44.58 -54.83 -1.80
C GLN A 970 45.49 -55.95 -2.27
N ASN A 971 46.31 -56.47 -1.36
CA ASN A 971 47.10 -57.66 -1.61
C ASN A 971 46.25 -58.94 -1.51
N GLN A 972 46.86 -60.10 -1.80
CA GLN A 972 46.18 -61.41 -1.78
C GLN A 972 45.55 -61.79 -0.42
N ASN A 973 45.98 -61.16 0.67
CA ASN A 973 45.45 -61.38 2.02
C ASN A 973 44.32 -60.39 2.39
N GLY A 974 43.90 -59.53 1.46
CA GLY A 974 42.90 -58.49 1.69
C GLY A 974 43.42 -57.31 2.53
N THR A 975 44.74 -57.16 2.67
CA THR A 975 45.35 -55.98 3.33
C THR A 975 45.54 -54.88 2.29
N ASN A 976 45.20 -53.64 2.65
CA ASN A 976 45.39 -52.49 1.77
C ASN A 976 46.89 -52.29 1.46
N ILE A 977 47.19 -52.00 0.20
CA ILE A 977 48.50 -51.58 -0.29
C ILE A 977 48.46 -50.06 -0.38
N GLU A 978 49.43 -49.39 0.23
CA GLU A 978 49.55 -47.94 0.15
C GLU A 978 49.85 -47.50 -1.28
N LEU A 979 49.18 -46.45 -1.76
CA LEU A 979 49.33 -45.99 -3.14
C LEU A 979 50.78 -45.59 -3.48
N SER A 980 51.54 -45.11 -2.48
CA SER A 980 52.97 -44.79 -2.64
C SER A 980 53.84 -45.98 -3.01
N GLU A 981 53.45 -47.20 -2.63
CA GLU A 981 54.17 -48.42 -3.00
C GLU A 981 54.00 -48.77 -4.50
N LEU A 982 52.94 -48.25 -5.11
CA LEU A 982 52.58 -48.48 -6.52
C LEU A 982 52.97 -47.30 -7.43
N GLU A 983 53.46 -46.19 -6.87
CA GLU A 983 53.78 -44.96 -7.62
C GLU A 983 54.74 -45.21 -8.79
N SER A 984 55.83 -45.95 -8.55
CA SER A 984 56.81 -46.24 -9.61
C SER A 984 56.19 -47.03 -10.77
N ALA A 985 55.30 -47.97 -10.44
CA ALA A 985 54.64 -48.83 -11.42
C ALA A 985 53.56 -48.10 -12.25
N LEU A 986 52.87 -47.14 -11.63
CA LEU A 986 51.89 -46.27 -12.31
C LEU A 986 52.61 -45.25 -13.20
N ARG A 987 53.73 -44.67 -12.76
CA ARG A 987 54.51 -43.68 -13.53
C ARG A 987 55.26 -44.27 -14.72
N ASP A 988 55.79 -45.48 -14.61
CA ASP A 988 56.53 -46.14 -15.69
C ASP A 988 55.62 -46.96 -16.63
N GLY A 989 54.31 -47.02 -16.34
CA GLY A 989 53.30 -47.70 -17.13
C GLY A 989 53.35 -49.23 -17.03
N THR A 990 54.09 -49.78 -16.06
CA THR A 990 54.08 -51.23 -15.77
C THR A 990 52.78 -51.68 -15.11
N LEU A 991 52.05 -50.79 -14.44
CA LEU A 991 50.64 -50.92 -14.08
C LEU A 991 49.88 -49.78 -14.75
N ASN A 992 49.01 -50.11 -15.72
CA ASN A 992 48.26 -49.11 -16.48
C ASN A 992 46.75 -49.38 -16.38
N LEU A 993 46.02 -48.40 -15.86
CA LEU A 993 44.57 -48.41 -15.75
C LEU A 993 43.92 -47.65 -16.92
N ALA A 994 42.77 -48.12 -17.40
CA ALA A 994 41.96 -47.34 -18.32
C ALA A 994 41.43 -46.09 -17.61
N PRO A 995 41.38 -44.93 -18.29
CA PRO A 995 40.77 -43.74 -17.73
C PRO A 995 39.35 -44.01 -17.26
N LEU A 996 39.00 -43.44 -16.12
CA LEU A 996 37.64 -43.41 -15.61
C LEU A 996 36.91 -42.24 -16.25
N ILE A 997 35.72 -42.51 -16.77
CA ILE A 997 34.84 -41.49 -17.33
C ILE A 997 33.59 -41.43 -16.47
N PHE A 998 33.31 -40.24 -15.93
CA PHE A 998 32.11 -39.96 -15.17
C PHE A 998 31.17 -39.12 -16.04
N GLU A 999 30.00 -39.67 -16.35
CA GLU A 999 28.98 -38.98 -17.13
C GLU A 999 27.83 -38.55 -16.20
N MET A 1000 27.52 -37.26 -16.18
CA MET A 1000 26.43 -36.68 -15.42
C MET A 1000 25.26 -36.33 -16.33
N SER A 1001 24.07 -36.80 -15.96
CA SER A 1001 22.80 -36.51 -16.63
C SER A 1001 21.77 -36.01 -15.63
N GLY A 1002 20.88 -35.11 -16.07
CA GLY A 1002 19.86 -34.52 -15.22
C GLY A 1002 19.15 -33.33 -15.86
N PRO A 1003 18.28 -32.65 -15.11
CA PRO A 1003 17.53 -31.49 -15.59
C PRO A 1003 18.49 -30.38 -16.04
N GLY A 1004 18.17 -29.73 -17.17
CA GLY A 1004 18.95 -28.63 -17.73
C GLY A 1004 20.21 -29.02 -18.51
N LEU A 1005 20.58 -30.31 -18.59
CA LEU A 1005 21.72 -30.79 -19.38
C LEU A 1005 21.25 -31.45 -20.69
N PRO A 1006 21.28 -30.75 -21.84
CA PRO A 1006 20.86 -31.33 -23.13
C PRO A 1006 21.83 -32.42 -23.61
N THR A 1007 23.09 -32.35 -23.18
CA THR A 1007 24.11 -33.39 -23.38
C THR A 1007 24.75 -33.73 -22.03
N PRO A 1008 25.07 -35.01 -21.75
CA PRO A 1008 25.74 -35.37 -20.51
C PRO A 1008 27.06 -34.61 -20.33
N ALA A 1009 27.27 -34.05 -19.14
CA ALA A 1009 28.56 -33.47 -18.78
C ALA A 1009 29.52 -34.60 -18.41
N THR A 1010 30.77 -34.52 -18.87
CA THR A 1010 31.75 -35.59 -18.65
C THR A 1010 32.98 -35.05 -17.92
N VAL A 1011 33.49 -35.85 -16.99
CA VAL A 1011 34.83 -35.64 -16.41
C VAL A 1011 35.62 -36.94 -16.50
N THR A 1012 36.87 -36.83 -16.94
CA THR A 1012 37.76 -37.98 -17.10
C THR A 1012 38.85 -37.93 -16.04
N LEU A 1013 39.08 -39.04 -15.36
CA LEU A 1013 40.12 -39.22 -14.37
C LEU A 1013 41.05 -40.35 -14.83
N ASP A 1014 42.31 -40.03 -15.10
CA ASP A 1014 43.35 -41.00 -15.44
C ASP A 1014 44.38 -41.04 -14.32
N LEU A 1015 44.43 -42.15 -13.56
CA LEU A 1015 45.39 -42.31 -12.46
C LEU A 1015 46.84 -42.43 -12.97
N ASN A 1016 47.07 -42.69 -14.26
CA ASN A 1016 48.41 -42.68 -14.84
C ASN A 1016 48.87 -41.25 -15.19
N ASP A 1017 47.97 -40.26 -15.16
CA ASP A 1017 48.36 -38.86 -15.29
C ASP A 1017 49.12 -38.42 -14.04
N VAL A 1018 50.26 -37.76 -14.24
CA VAL A 1018 51.16 -37.36 -13.16
C VAL A 1018 50.48 -36.44 -12.15
N ALA A 1019 49.65 -35.50 -12.60
CA ALA A 1019 48.99 -34.56 -11.71
C ALA A 1019 47.89 -35.25 -10.88
N VAL A 1020 47.15 -36.18 -11.48
CA VAL A 1020 46.10 -36.95 -10.80
C VAL A 1020 46.70 -37.92 -9.79
N LEU A 1021 47.80 -38.59 -10.15
CA LEU A 1021 48.53 -39.49 -9.24
C LEU A 1021 49.09 -38.74 -8.03
N GLU A 1022 49.66 -37.55 -8.23
CA GLU A 1022 50.17 -36.71 -7.15
C GLU A 1022 49.04 -36.23 -6.22
N ALA A 1023 47.89 -35.84 -6.78
CA ALA A 1023 46.70 -35.50 -5.99
C ALA A 1023 46.20 -36.70 -5.17
N ALA A 1024 46.14 -37.89 -5.80
CA ALA A 1024 45.73 -39.12 -5.12
C ALA A 1024 46.69 -39.50 -3.98
N LEU A 1025 48.00 -39.39 -4.19
CA LEU A 1025 49.02 -39.69 -3.17
C LEU A 1025 48.95 -38.72 -2.00
N ALA A 1026 48.62 -37.45 -2.25
CA ALA A 1026 48.51 -36.42 -1.22
C ALA A 1026 47.30 -36.62 -0.29
N ASP A 1027 46.20 -37.22 -0.78
CA ASP A 1027 44.95 -37.44 -0.05
C ASP A 1027 44.63 -38.93 0.16
N GLY A 1028 45.66 -39.76 0.40
CA GLY A 1028 45.48 -41.15 0.84
C GLY A 1028 44.73 -42.04 -0.15
N GLY A 1029 44.88 -41.79 -1.46
CA GLY A 1029 44.22 -42.50 -2.55
C GLY A 1029 42.92 -41.86 -3.04
N ARG A 1030 42.58 -40.65 -2.56
CA ARG A 1030 41.38 -39.92 -2.97
C ARG A 1030 41.69 -38.79 -3.94
N VAL A 1031 40.81 -38.59 -4.91
CA VAL A 1031 40.88 -37.50 -5.88
C VAL A 1031 39.51 -36.87 -5.99
N THR A 1032 39.43 -35.54 -5.91
CA THR A 1032 38.20 -34.78 -6.14
C THR A 1032 38.35 -33.93 -7.39
N LEU A 1033 37.41 -34.04 -8.32
CA LEU A 1033 37.37 -33.28 -9.57
C LEU A 1033 35.99 -32.64 -9.78
N PRO A 1034 35.91 -31.34 -10.09
CA PRO A 1034 34.65 -30.73 -10.49
C PRO A 1034 34.26 -31.14 -11.92
N PHE A 1035 32.96 -31.15 -12.18
CA PHE A 1035 32.50 -31.02 -13.57
C PHE A 1035 32.82 -29.61 -14.06
N VAL A 1036 33.33 -29.50 -15.27
CA VAL A 1036 33.72 -28.22 -15.87
C VAL A 1036 32.95 -27.96 -17.17
N ASP A 1037 32.78 -26.70 -17.51
CA ASP A 1037 32.22 -26.25 -18.79
C ASP A 1037 33.28 -26.26 -19.93
N GLY A 1038 32.90 -25.76 -21.10
CA GLY A 1038 33.77 -25.70 -22.28
C GLY A 1038 35.00 -24.79 -22.13
N ASP A 1039 35.00 -23.89 -21.15
CA ASP A 1039 36.09 -22.95 -20.84
C ASP A 1039 36.93 -23.43 -19.63
N GLY A 1040 36.62 -24.61 -19.08
CA GLY A 1040 37.34 -25.23 -17.97
C GLY A 1040 36.97 -24.66 -16.59
N GLN A 1041 35.89 -23.88 -16.49
CA GLN A 1041 35.36 -23.40 -15.22
C GLN A 1041 34.39 -24.41 -14.61
N PRO A 1042 34.23 -24.46 -13.27
CA PRO A 1042 33.24 -25.31 -12.63
C PRO A 1042 31.83 -25.11 -13.20
N LEU A 1043 31.20 -26.22 -13.63
CA LEU A 1043 29.91 -26.21 -14.31
C LEU A 1043 28.79 -25.82 -13.35
N ASN A 1044 28.06 -24.74 -13.67
CA ASN A 1044 26.88 -24.36 -12.92
C ASN A 1044 25.67 -25.24 -13.29
N LEU A 1045 24.98 -25.73 -12.28
CA LEU A 1045 23.88 -26.69 -12.41
C LEU A 1045 22.62 -26.13 -11.76
N GLN A 1046 21.47 -26.39 -12.40
CA GLN A 1046 20.18 -26.09 -11.78
C GLN A 1046 20.03 -26.93 -10.49
N PRO A 1047 19.44 -26.38 -9.42
CA PRO A 1047 19.15 -27.16 -8.24
C PRO A 1047 18.26 -28.35 -8.59
N GLY A 1048 18.63 -29.55 -8.15
CA GLY A 1048 17.92 -30.75 -8.57
C GLY A 1048 18.66 -32.05 -8.38
N VAL A 1049 18.10 -33.11 -8.95
CA VAL A 1049 18.63 -34.47 -8.84
C VAL A 1049 19.34 -34.83 -10.14
N TYR A 1050 20.61 -35.19 -10.01
CA TYR A 1050 21.47 -35.64 -11.10
C TYR A 1050 21.89 -37.09 -10.89
N MET A 1051 22.15 -37.79 -12.00
CA MET A 1051 22.68 -39.15 -12.02
C MET A 1051 24.09 -39.10 -12.59
N VAL A 1052 25.06 -39.54 -11.79
CA VAL A 1052 26.46 -39.66 -12.20
C VAL A 1052 26.78 -41.12 -12.42
N THR A 1053 27.25 -41.48 -13.61
CA THR A 1053 27.61 -42.85 -13.99
C THR A 1053 29.11 -42.95 -14.24
N GLU A 1054 29.76 -43.90 -13.57
CA GLU A 1054 31.17 -44.23 -13.75
C GLU A 1054 31.33 -45.36 -14.79
N THR A 1055 32.26 -45.19 -15.71
CA THR A 1055 32.71 -46.22 -16.66
C THR A 1055 34.23 -46.23 -16.78
N GLY A 1056 34.82 -47.38 -17.13
CA GLY A 1056 36.28 -47.53 -17.28
C GLY A 1056 36.98 -48.06 -16.03
N GLY A 1057 38.26 -47.73 -15.86
CA GLY A 1057 39.06 -48.15 -14.70
C GLY A 1057 39.64 -49.56 -14.76
N ASP A 1058 39.35 -50.33 -15.82
CA ASP A 1058 39.90 -51.66 -16.02
C ASP A 1058 41.41 -51.64 -16.26
N ILE A 1059 42.10 -52.70 -15.86
CA ILE A 1059 43.55 -52.81 -16.05
C ILE A 1059 43.83 -53.08 -17.54
N ILE A 1060 44.51 -52.13 -18.20
CA ILE A 1060 44.92 -52.22 -19.61
C ILE A 1060 46.16 -53.11 -19.73
N ASN A 1061 47.14 -52.91 -18.85
CA ASN A 1061 48.36 -53.70 -18.81
C ASN A 1061 48.90 -53.78 -17.38
N ASN A 1062 49.46 -54.93 -17.02
CA ASN A 1062 50.13 -55.12 -15.75
C ASN A 1062 51.30 -56.11 -15.90
N THR A 1063 52.52 -55.59 -15.86
CA THR A 1063 53.78 -56.35 -15.99
C THR A 1063 54.59 -56.37 -14.69
N THR A 1064 53.98 -55.97 -13.57
CA THR A 1064 54.64 -55.90 -12.25
C THR A 1064 54.96 -57.28 -11.66
N GLY A 1065 54.33 -58.35 -12.17
CA GLY A 1065 54.42 -59.72 -11.66
C GLY A 1065 53.27 -60.12 -10.74
N ASP A 1066 52.46 -59.15 -10.33
CA ASP A 1066 51.27 -59.31 -9.48
C ASP A 1066 50.00 -59.14 -10.32
N GLU A 1067 49.12 -60.14 -10.41
CA GLU A 1067 47.85 -60.01 -11.16
C GLU A 1067 46.83 -59.22 -10.32
N PHE A 1068 46.61 -57.94 -10.61
CA PHE A 1068 45.47 -57.20 -10.08
C PHE A 1068 44.21 -57.47 -10.92
N ILE A 1069 43.04 -57.51 -10.28
CA ILE A 1069 41.74 -57.42 -10.94
C ILE A 1069 41.00 -56.16 -10.47
N HIS A 1070 40.32 -55.52 -11.40
CA HIS A 1070 39.41 -54.42 -11.09
C HIS A 1070 38.07 -54.98 -10.60
N VAL A 1071 37.69 -54.61 -9.39
CA VAL A 1071 36.38 -54.88 -8.82
C VAL A 1071 35.62 -53.54 -8.81
N PRO A 1072 34.79 -53.27 -9.82
CA PRO A 1072 34.09 -51.99 -9.92
C PRO A 1072 33.09 -51.85 -8.77
N GLY A 1073 32.98 -50.62 -8.26
CA GLY A 1073 31.98 -50.24 -7.26
C GLY A 1073 30.58 -50.04 -7.85
N ALA A 1074 29.74 -49.27 -7.15
CA ALA A 1074 28.45 -48.85 -7.70
C ALA A 1074 28.66 -47.98 -8.95
N THR A 1075 28.11 -48.39 -10.09
CA THR A 1075 28.36 -47.74 -11.39
C THR A 1075 27.55 -46.45 -11.59
N THR A 1076 26.48 -46.25 -10.83
CA THR A 1076 25.64 -45.04 -10.94
C THR A 1076 25.22 -44.56 -9.56
N GLN A 1077 25.40 -43.27 -9.29
CA GLN A 1077 25.00 -42.63 -8.05
C GLN A 1077 24.00 -41.50 -8.32
N ARG A 1078 22.98 -41.41 -7.47
CA ARG A 1078 22.04 -40.29 -7.44
C ARG A 1078 22.61 -39.20 -6.52
N VAL A 1079 22.75 -37.99 -7.04
CA VAL A 1079 23.30 -36.84 -6.33
C VAL A 1079 22.28 -35.71 -6.36
N THR A 1080 22.08 -35.03 -5.24
CA THR A 1080 21.17 -33.88 -5.16
C THR A 1080 22.02 -32.63 -5.06
N VAL A 1081 21.91 -31.76 -6.06
CA VAL A 1081 22.57 -30.46 -6.13
C VAL A 1081 21.70 -29.44 -5.37
N PRO A 1082 22.16 -28.93 -4.22
CA PRO A 1082 21.44 -27.88 -3.50
C PRO A 1082 21.63 -26.51 -4.18
N PRO A 1083 20.68 -25.57 -4.04
CA PRO A 1083 20.85 -24.19 -4.51
C PRO A 1083 22.11 -23.55 -3.91
N GLY A 1084 22.96 -22.97 -4.75
CA GLY A 1084 24.23 -22.33 -4.35
C GLY A 1084 25.28 -23.27 -3.75
N GLY A 1085 25.00 -24.57 -3.58
CA GLY A 1085 25.93 -25.49 -2.91
C GLY A 1085 26.59 -26.49 -3.86
N THR A 1086 27.59 -27.20 -3.32
CA THR A 1086 28.34 -28.22 -4.06
C THR A 1086 27.91 -29.60 -3.62
N ALA A 1087 27.44 -30.41 -4.56
CA ALA A 1087 27.14 -31.82 -4.33
C ALA A 1087 28.33 -32.71 -4.71
N VAL A 1088 28.55 -33.77 -3.93
CA VAL A 1088 29.68 -34.69 -4.13
C VAL A 1088 29.15 -36.07 -4.48
N ALA A 1089 29.56 -36.58 -5.64
CA ALA A 1089 29.38 -37.95 -6.07
C ALA A 1089 30.60 -38.76 -5.63
N SER A 1090 30.45 -39.67 -4.67
CA SER A 1090 31.56 -40.45 -4.11
C SER A 1090 31.55 -41.88 -4.65
N PHE A 1091 32.66 -42.26 -5.29
CA PHE A 1091 32.87 -43.59 -5.87
C PHE A 1091 34.11 -44.24 -5.28
N VAL A 1092 34.09 -45.58 -5.19
CA VAL A 1092 35.21 -46.38 -4.66
C VAL A 1092 35.46 -47.53 -5.62
N ASN A 1093 36.70 -47.67 -6.12
CA ASN A 1093 37.12 -48.88 -6.84
C ASN A 1093 38.13 -49.67 -6.02
N LEU A 1094 37.95 -50.99 -6.04
CA LEU A 1094 38.87 -51.92 -5.41
C LEU A 1094 39.69 -52.65 -6.50
N TYR A 1095 41.00 -52.59 -6.35
CA TYR A 1095 41.97 -53.32 -7.17
C TYR A 1095 42.60 -54.41 -6.32
N ALA A 1096 42.10 -55.63 -6.47
CA ALA A 1096 42.52 -56.76 -5.63
C ALA A 1096 43.56 -57.62 -6.35
N GLN A 1097 44.66 -57.91 -5.68
CA GLN A 1097 45.68 -58.83 -6.18
C GLN A 1097 45.16 -60.28 -6.10
N VAL A 1098 45.18 -60.99 -7.23
CA VAL A 1098 44.79 -62.38 -7.37
C VAL A 1098 46.04 -63.25 -7.30
N GLY A 1099 45.99 -64.30 -6.48
CA GLY A 1099 47.04 -65.31 -6.46
C GLY A 1099 47.05 -66.09 -7.77
N SER A 1100 48.25 -66.33 -8.33
CA SER A 1100 48.43 -67.10 -9.55
C SER A 1100 47.63 -68.40 -9.48
N VAL A 1101 46.57 -68.53 -10.28
CA VAL A 1101 45.92 -69.82 -10.47
C VAL A 1101 46.93 -70.68 -11.21
N ALA A 1102 47.42 -71.72 -10.53
CA ALA A 1102 48.24 -72.73 -11.17
C ALA A 1102 47.50 -73.23 -12.42
N LYS A 1103 48.04 -72.93 -13.61
CA LYS A 1103 47.60 -73.53 -14.87
C LYS A 1103 47.65 -75.05 -14.70
N PHE A 1104 46.49 -75.69 -14.67
CA PHE A 1104 46.34 -77.12 -14.90
C PHE A 1104 45.59 -77.36 -16.20
#